data_AF-A0A7C4N1D6-F1
#
_entry.id   AF-A0A7C4N1D6-F1
#
_cell.length_a   1.000
_cell.length_b   1.000
_cell.length_c   1.000
_cell.angle_alpha   90.00
_cell.angle_beta   90.00
_cell.angle_gamma   90.00
#
_symmetry.space_group_name_H-M   'P 1'
#
loop_
_entity.id
_entity.type
_entity.pdbx_description
1 polymer ?
#
loop_
_entity_poly.entity_id
_entity_poly.type
_entity_poly.pdbx_seq_one_letter_code
_entity_poly.pdbx_strand_id
1 'polypeptide(L)'
;MAYVTTRKNPENEILLLFPIPFYTSSHIYYEEDLEQLGVDRVLDGLTEEVRHTILNHARTLANVQPELAFHFLLKFQQLLQSIRLEDLGRWVSLALDIYDSHGLEPSRDFVLGLDRHPVFQQNWGMGLAFQEVYGVLLHYLHALGREDISLESGRVHYTDIQTIYVPERVFFHSDKRLNFSLYKIMVTHKWAQIKMGTYFLDMSRLEELRRALKEQYGRPLPPNLPSDLAYFLHLFPNPELAADLFLLGDTLRIERWFADHLPGLYRDLSQIKKHLAARRSPGQDLSPRNRLMEAVVSGFLTDSPCPTEGISHKGKIPSPLMGEGKGGGACTFPPPLYPLPPGEGRAVAGQRVVDASILETAQRVRDLLSTCKESGKSVEDVAKVVAEAYSVFHTLPEPYQALEKVPYVGELLPEEAERGRRKRRASTRLKFRTELAKMVCDLPEPQDVRIEVPATEPEPLGGKTPQQQEFPRHRLDSLLLDGNPVPIPEGMRKIIEEIYEDLGSIPSSYLAVSDDMSGHYFRSLCGPADEVLPEGAQGTGYVLPEHGENIHVLDEWDHRRQGYRKRWAVMRETTAPAGSLQFAEEVLARYRGMIQQIKRQFERIRMGQSLLRRQKDGDNVDLDAALEAFSDRAAGLYPSEKVFVRLSRNKRDIATAFLIDLSGSTSGWINDMERTALLILSEAMQVLQDRFAIYGFSGRTRKRCELFRIKGFDEPYGDTVKRRVANLRALEYTRLGPPIRHLTKLLGETESRTRLLITLSDGKPDDYDGYNGDYGIEDTRQALIEAKRKGIHPFCITIDKAEHSYLSHMYGAANYVFIDDLAKLPVKIPEIYRKLTT
;
A
#
# COMPACT_ATOMS: atom_id res chain seq x y z
N MET A 1 -0.55 -0.04 -68.81
CA MET A 1 -0.11 1.22 -68.19
C MET A 1 1.39 1.11 -67.95
N ALA A 2 2.17 2.01 -68.52
CA ALA A 2 3.62 1.98 -68.44
C ALA A 2 4.06 2.26 -67.00
N TYR A 3 4.90 1.39 -66.42
CA TYR A 3 5.57 1.65 -65.15
C TYR A 3 6.55 2.81 -65.38
N VAL A 4 6.18 4.01 -64.92
CA VAL A 4 7.08 5.17 -64.91
C VAL A 4 8.23 4.83 -63.97
N THR A 5 9.37 4.44 -64.54
CA THR A 5 10.59 4.04 -63.82
C THR A 5 11.64 5.15 -63.81
N THR A 6 11.43 6.21 -64.60
CA THR A 6 12.30 7.39 -64.67
C THR A 6 11.69 8.56 -63.90
N ARG A 7 12.40 9.00 -62.86
CA ARG A 7 12.06 10.22 -62.12
C ARG A 7 12.17 11.45 -63.03
N LYS A 8 11.22 12.37 -62.92
CA LYS A 8 11.26 13.66 -63.63
C LYS A 8 12.29 14.61 -63.02
N ASN A 9 12.48 14.57 -61.71
CA ASN A 9 13.41 15.45 -61.01
C ASN A 9 14.43 14.66 -60.17
N PRO A 10 15.50 14.10 -60.79
CA PRO A 10 16.44 13.22 -60.12
C PRO A 10 17.34 13.93 -59.09
N GLU A 11 17.40 15.26 -59.10
CA GLU A 11 18.25 16.07 -58.22
C GLU A 11 17.48 16.59 -56.98
N ASN A 12 16.15 16.42 -56.91
CA ASN A 12 15.37 16.92 -55.78
C ASN A 12 15.49 15.99 -54.57
N GLU A 13 16.32 16.38 -53.60
CA GLU A 13 16.62 15.61 -52.39
C GLU A 13 15.39 15.23 -51.54
N ILE A 14 14.27 15.96 -51.66
CA ILE A 14 13.04 15.70 -50.90
C ILE A 14 12.21 14.64 -51.62
N LEU A 15 12.01 14.77 -52.94
CA LEU A 15 11.25 13.79 -53.72
C LEU A 15 11.95 12.42 -53.71
N LEU A 16 13.29 12.40 -53.64
CA LEU A 16 14.08 11.18 -53.52
C LEU A 16 13.80 10.35 -52.26
N LEU A 17 13.19 10.94 -51.22
CA LEU A 17 12.83 10.23 -49.99
C LEU A 17 11.69 9.22 -50.19
N PHE A 18 10.87 9.39 -51.23
CA PHE A 18 9.67 8.58 -51.43
C PHE A 18 9.84 7.60 -52.61
N PRO A 19 9.44 6.33 -52.46
CA PRO A 19 9.36 5.40 -53.59
C PRO A 19 8.25 5.84 -54.55
N ILE A 20 8.39 5.60 -55.86
CA ILE A 20 7.34 5.88 -56.85
C ILE A 20 6.90 4.55 -57.49
N PRO A 21 5.59 4.21 -57.49
CA PRO A 21 4.50 4.93 -56.82
C PRO A 21 4.59 4.86 -55.28
N PHE A 22 4.20 5.95 -54.61
CA PHE A 22 4.21 6.08 -53.16
C PHE A 22 2.84 5.71 -52.60
N TYR A 23 2.79 4.71 -51.73
CA TYR A 23 1.55 4.23 -51.12
C TYR A 23 1.43 4.76 -49.69
N THR A 24 0.29 5.38 -49.38
CA THR A 24 -0.13 5.64 -48.00
C THR A 24 -1.35 4.78 -47.66
N SER A 25 -1.73 4.75 -46.37
CA SER A 25 -2.96 4.09 -45.90
C SER A 25 -4.24 4.54 -46.64
N SER A 26 -4.23 5.70 -47.29
CA SER A 26 -5.42 6.33 -47.87
C SER A 26 -5.33 6.58 -49.38
N HIS A 27 -4.14 6.79 -49.95
CA HIS A 27 -3.96 7.22 -51.34
C HIS A 27 -2.66 6.67 -51.96
N ILE A 28 -2.62 6.62 -53.30
CA ILE A 28 -1.43 6.31 -54.08
C ILE A 28 -0.98 7.59 -54.78
N TYR A 29 0.27 8.01 -54.56
CA TYR A 29 0.86 9.21 -55.12
C TYR A 29 1.91 8.87 -56.18
N TYR A 30 1.86 9.57 -57.30
CA TYR A 30 2.95 9.64 -58.27
C TYR A 30 3.76 10.93 -58.06
N GLU A 31 4.90 11.05 -58.75
CA GLU A 31 5.80 12.21 -58.60
C GLU A 31 5.08 13.55 -58.85
N GLU A 32 4.19 13.60 -59.86
CA GLU A 32 3.41 14.79 -60.19
C GLU A 32 2.43 15.19 -59.07
N ASP A 33 1.89 14.21 -58.33
CA ASP A 33 0.96 14.48 -57.23
C ASP A 33 1.70 15.08 -56.02
N LEU A 34 2.93 14.62 -55.76
CA LEU A 34 3.78 15.17 -54.69
C LEU A 34 4.24 16.60 -54.99
N GLU A 35 4.55 16.89 -56.26
CA GLU A 35 4.85 18.24 -56.74
C GLU A 35 3.61 19.16 -56.64
N GLN A 36 2.43 18.67 -56.99
CA GLN A 36 1.18 19.43 -56.84
C GLN A 36 0.85 19.77 -55.39
N LEU A 37 1.19 18.86 -54.46
CA LEU A 37 1.09 19.09 -53.02
C LEU A 37 2.18 20.03 -52.49
N GLY A 38 3.16 20.42 -53.32
CA GLY A 38 4.25 21.33 -52.96
C GLY A 38 5.32 20.69 -52.07
N VAL A 39 5.40 19.35 -52.03
CA VAL A 39 6.40 18.63 -51.21
C VAL A 39 7.82 18.91 -51.71
N ASP A 40 7.99 19.11 -53.02
CA ASP A 40 9.27 19.39 -53.69
C ASP A 40 9.93 20.70 -53.23
N ARG A 41 9.14 21.65 -52.70
CA ARG A 41 9.55 23.00 -52.29
C ARG A 41 9.27 23.30 -50.82
N VAL A 42 8.92 22.29 -50.03
CA VAL A 42 8.45 22.50 -48.66
C VAL A 42 9.51 23.11 -47.74
N LEU A 43 10.79 22.99 -48.10
CA LEU A 43 11.94 23.55 -47.38
C LEU A 43 12.45 24.88 -47.94
N ASP A 44 11.82 25.42 -48.99
CA ASP A 44 12.25 26.67 -49.61
C ASP A 44 12.05 27.86 -48.64
N GLY A 45 13.04 28.76 -48.61
CA GLY A 45 13.00 29.96 -47.76
C GLY A 45 13.41 29.75 -46.29
N LEU A 46 13.82 28.54 -45.90
CA LEU A 46 14.40 28.26 -44.58
C LEU A 46 15.91 28.57 -44.56
N THR A 47 16.47 28.81 -43.37
CA THR A 47 17.93 28.91 -43.20
C THR A 47 18.60 27.56 -43.44
N GLU A 48 19.85 27.56 -43.92
CA GLU A 48 20.58 26.33 -44.25
C GLU A 48 20.68 25.35 -43.06
N GLU A 49 20.83 25.85 -41.84
CA GLU A 49 20.87 25.02 -40.62
C GLU A 49 19.53 24.29 -40.36
N VAL A 50 18.41 25.01 -40.48
CA VAL A 50 17.06 24.47 -40.25
C VAL A 50 16.72 23.49 -41.37
N ARG A 51 17.03 23.84 -42.62
CA ARG A 51 16.86 22.99 -43.80
C ARG A 51 17.59 21.66 -43.65
N HIS A 52 18.87 21.70 -43.26
CA HIS A 52 19.69 20.51 -43.07
C HIS A 52 19.12 19.60 -41.98
N THR A 53 18.70 20.19 -40.86
CA THR A 53 18.15 19.46 -39.71
C THR A 53 16.84 18.75 -40.06
N ILE A 54 15.89 19.45 -40.68
CA ILE A 54 14.59 18.87 -41.08
C ILE A 54 14.80 17.74 -42.10
N LEU A 55 15.68 17.95 -43.09
CA LEU A 55 15.93 16.96 -44.13
C LEU A 55 16.56 15.68 -43.57
N ASN A 56 17.48 15.80 -42.62
CA ASN A 56 18.07 14.63 -41.96
C ASN A 56 17.04 13.83 -41.17
N HIS A 57 16.15 14.50 -40.44
CA HIS A 57 15.07 13.82 -39.71
C HIS A 57 14.02 13.19 -40.65
N ALA A 58 13.69 13.86 -41.75
CA ALA A 58 12.82 13.30 -42.79
C ALA A 58 13.44 12.05 -43.42
N ARG A 59 14.76 12.01 -43.66
CA ARG A 59 15.49 10.82 -44.11
C ARG A 59 15.39 9.67 -43.11
N THR A 60 15.58 9.96 -41.82
CA THR A 60 15.47 8.94 -40.76
C THR A 60 14.07 8.32 -40.73
N LEU A 61 13.02 9.15 -40.79
CA LEU A 61 11.64 8.65 -40.85
C LEU A 61 11.38 7.87 -42.15
N ALA A 62 11.87 8.36 -43.29
CA ALA A 62 11.61 7.73 -44.59
C ALA A 62 12.26 6.34 -44.72
N ASN A 63 13.44 6.16 -44.13
CA ASN A 63 14.13 4.87 -44.10
C ASN A 63 13.38 3.79 -43.31
N VAL A 64 12.61 4.19 -42.29
CA VAL A 64 11.78 3.26 -41.51
C VAL A 64 10.41 3.11 -42.16
N GLN A 65 9.70 4.23 -42.35
CA GLN A 65 8.39 4.28 -42.97
C GLN A 65 8.17 5.59 -43.74
N PRO A 66 8.14 5.56 -45.09
CA PRO A 66 7.97 6.76 -45.92
C PRO A 66 6.70 7.58 -45.63
N GLU A 67 5.61 6.96 -45.17
CA GLU A 67 4.37 7.67 -44.78
C GLU A 67 4.57 8.62 -43.58
N LEU A 68 5.41 8.26 -42.62
CA LEU A 68 5.70 9.14 -41.48
C LEU A 68 6.52 10.35 -41.91
N ALA A 69 7.49 10.17 -42.82
CA ALA A 69 8.27 11.26 -43.39
C ALA A 69 7.40 12.22 -44.20
N PHE A 70 6.43 11.69 -44.96
CA PHE A 70 5.48 12.50 -45.72
C PHE A 70 4.65 13.39 -44.80
N HIS A 71 4.03 12.82 -43.76
CA HIS A 71 3.24 13.61 -42.82
C HIS A 71 4.08 14.58 -42.00
N PHE A 72 5.30 14.20 -41.62
CA PHE A 72 6.26 15.09 -40.97
C PHE A 72 6.59 16.31 -41.84
N LEU A 73 6.92 16.12 -43.12
CA LEU A 73 7.22 17.22 -44.05
C LEU A 73 6.03 18.15 -44.30
N LEU A 74 4.79 17.65 -44.20
CA LEU A 74 3.60 18.50 -44.29
C LEU A 74 3.30 19.28 -42.99
N LYS A 75 3.84 18.83 -41.86
CA LYS A 75 3.50 19.35 -40.52
C LYS A 75 4.64 20.04 -39.78
N PHE A 76 5.89 19.95 -40.24
CA PHE A 76 7.04 20.45 -39.50
C PHE A 76 6.96 21.96 -39.20
N GLN A 77 6.38 22.77 -40.09
CA GLN A 77 6.22 24.20 -39.84
C GLN A 77 5.30 24.47 -38.64
N GLN A 78 4.22 23.68 -38.48
CA GLN A 78 3.32 23.75 -37.32
C GLN A 78 4.01 23.18 -36.07
N LEU A 79 4.79 22.11 -36.24
CA LEU A 79 5.57 21.50 -35.16
C LEU A 79 6.58 22.49 -34.56
N LEU A 80 7.34 23.21 -35.40
CA LEU A 80 8.35 24.19 -34.96
C LEU A 80 7.75 25.45 -34.30
N GLN A 81 6.43 25.67 -34.39
CA GLN A 81 5.75 26.68 -33.58
C GLN A 81 5.56 26.23 -32.12
N SER A 82 5.61 24.92 -31.88
CA SER A 82 5.30 24.28 -30.59
C SER A 82 6.53 23.67 -29.90
N ILE A 83 7.58 23.31 -30.65
CA ILE A 83 8.83 22.77 -30.11
C ILE A 83 10.04 23.55 -30.62
N ARG A 84 11.13 23.55 -29.85
CA ARG A 84 12.41 24.11 -30.28
C ARG A 84 13.09 23.17 -31.28
N LEU A 85 13.89 23.74 -32.18
CA LEU A 85 14.62 22.97 -33.21
C LEU A 85 15.52 21.88 -32.60
N GLU A 86 16.15 22.15 -31.45
CA GLU A 86 16.99 21.18 -30.71
C GLU A 86 16.21 19.97 -30.19
N ASP A 87 14.93 20.13 -29.92
CA ASP A 87 14.06 19.08 -29.37
C ASP A 87 13.43 18.21 -30.47
N LEU A 88 13.63 18.57 -31.75
CA LEU A 88 13.07 17.88 -32.92
C LEU A 88 13.55 16.43 -33.01
N GLY A 89 14.81 16.17 -32.69
CA GLY A 89 15.36 14.81 -32.71
C GLY A 89 14.66 13.89 -31.72
N ARG A 90 14.37 14.38 -30.50
CA ARG A 90 13.64 13.61 -29.49
C ARG A 90 12.20 13.35 -29.92
N TRP A 91 11.56 14.30 -30.61
CA TRP A 91 10.22 14.13 -31.15
C TRP A 91 10.16 13.03 -32.22
N VAL A 92 11.15 13.01 -33.12
CA VAL A 92 11.28 11.98 -34.17
C VAL A 92 11.53 10.60 -33.56
N SER A 93 12.40 10.50 -32.55
CA SER A 93 12.62 9.24 -31.83
C SER A 93 11.33 8.72 -31.20
N LEU A 94 10.54 9.58 -30.56
CA LEU A 94 9.29 9.16 -29.94
C LEU A 94 8.24 8.71 -30.96
N ALA A 95 8.17 9.35 -32.14
CA ALA A 95 7.31 8.91 -33.22
C ALA A 95 7.68 7.48 -33.69
N LEU A 96 8.99 7.19 -33.78
CA LEU A 96 9.50 5.85 -34.12
C LEU A 96 9.27 4.84 -32.99
N ASP A 97 9.44 5.22 -31.72
CA ASP A 97 9.16 4.35 -30.57
C ASP A 97 7.68 3.93 -30.54
N ILE A 98 6.75 4.86 -30.82
CA ILE A 98 5.31 4.56 -30.95
C ILE A 98 5.06 3.63 -32.13
N TYR A 99 5.76 3.84 -33.26
CA TYR A 99 5.64 2.98 -34.43
C TYR A 99 6.09 1.55 -34.12
N ASP A 100 7.24 1.39 -33.47
CA ASP A 100 7.81 0.08 -33.14
C ASP A 100 6.96 -0.68 -32.10
N SER A 101 6.32 0.04 -31.18
CA SER A 101 5.52 -0.55 -30.09
C SER A 101 4.04 -0.75 -30.41
N HIS A 102 3.44 0.13 -31.23
CA HIS A 102 1.99 0.19 -31.43
C HIS A 102 1.57 0.23 -32.92
N GLY A 103 2.53 0.32 -33.85
CA GLY A 103 2.29 0.29 -35.29
C GLY A 103 2.06 1.67 -35.93
N LEU A 104 1.68 1.64 -37.22
CA LEU A 104 1.59 2.84 -38.06
C LEU A 104 0.48 3.81 -37.65
N GLU A 105 -0.72 3.33 -37.39
CA GLU A 105 -1.89 4.17 -37.11
C GLU A 105 -1.66 5.07 -35.87
N PRO A 106 -1.23 4.54 -34.69
CA PRO A 106 -0.97 5.38 -33.52
C PRO A 106 0.20 6.36 -33.71
N SER A 107 1.24 5.96 -34.45
CA SER A 107 2.37 6.85 -34.76
C SER A 107 1.94 7.98 -35.71
N ARG A 108 1.13 7.66 -36.72
CA ARG A 108 0.56 8.66 -37.61
C ARG A 108 -0.35 9.64 -36.86
N ASP A 109 -1.18 9.15 -35.95
CA ASP A 109 -2.03 10.00 -35.11
C ASP A 109 -1.20 10.93 -34.20
N PHE A 110 -0.04 10.49 -33.72
CA PHE A 110 0.91 11.36 -33.01
C PHE A 110 1.49 12.45 -33.91
N VAL A 111 1.96 12.09 -35.12
CA VAL A 111 2.53 13.03 -36.10
C VAL A 111 1.50 14.09 -36.53
N LEU A 112 0.26 13.67 -36.78
CA LEU A 112 -0.83 14.56 -37.21
C LEU A 112 -1.45 15.34 -36.06
N GLY A 113 -1.52 14.74 -34.87
CA GLY A 113 -2.15 15.30 -33.68
C GLY A 113 -1.36 16.43 -33.05
N LEU A 114 -0.04 16.48 -33.23
CA LEU A 114 0.86 17.53 -32.73
C LEU A 114 0.51 17.92 -31.27
N ASP A 115 0.25 19.20 -31.01
CA ASP A 115 -0.08 19.79 -29.71
C ASP A 115 -1.36 19.24 -29.06
N ARG A 116 -2.23 18.57 -29.82
CA ARG A 116 -3.45 17.94 -29.29
C ARG A 116 -3.22 16.51 -28.83
N HIS A 117 -2.11 15.88 -29.22
CA HIS A 117 -1.84 14.50 -28.85
C HIS A 117 -1.36 14.41 -27.39
N PRO A 118 -1.92 13.51 -26.54
CA PRO A 118 -1.55 13.41 -25.12
C PRO A 118 -0.04 13.22 -24.89
N VAL A 119 0.59 12.36 -25.69
CA VAL A 119 2.03 12.09 -25.63
C VAL A 119 2.87 13.31 -26.01
N PHE A 120 2.39 14.13 -26.95
CA PHE A 120 3.06 15.38 -27.31
C PHE A 120 2.97 16.37 -26.17
N GLN A 121 1.78 16.53 -25.59
CA GLN A 121 1.56 17.42 -24.45
C GLN A 121 2.45 17.03 -23.27
N GLN A 122 2.61 15.73 -22.98
CA GLN A 122 3.49 15.25 -21.91
C GLN A 122 4.95 15.64 -22.09
N ASN A 123 5.46 15.66 -23.33
CA ASN A 123 6.89 15.85 -23.60
C ASN A 123 7.23 17.31 -23.97
N TRP A 124 6.37 17.98 -24.74
CA TRP A 124 6.61 19.32 -25.29
C TRP A 124 5.47 20.31 -25.06
N GLY A 125 4.41 19.92 -24.34
CA GLY A 125 3.35 20.85 -23.99
C GLY A 125 3.88 22.03 -23.15
N MET A 126 3.23 23.18 -23.26
CA MET A 126 3.47 24.38 -22.44
C MET A 126 3.08 24.21 -20.95
N GLY A 127 3.20 23.01 -20.39
CA GLY A 127 2.91 22.73 -18.99
C GLY A 127 4.02 23.21 -18.08
N LEU A 128 3.65 23.43 -16.82
CA LEU A 128 4.57 23.85 -15.77
C LEU A 128 5.07 22.62 -15.01
N ALA A 129 6.39 22.42 -14.96
CA ALA A 129 6.96 21.31 -14.20
C ALA A 129 6.90 21.59 -12.70
N PHE A 130 6.62 20.56 -11.91
CA PHE A 130 6.58 20.66 -10.45
C PHE A 130 7.91 21.16 -9.88
N GLN A 131 9.04 20.71 -10.43
CA GLN A 131 10.37 21.14 -10.00
C GLN A 131 10.59 22.66 -10.15
N GLU A 132 10.00 23.30 -11.17
CA GLU A 132 10.09 24.75 -11.37
C GLU A 132 9.40 25.54 -10.24
N VAL A 133 8.40 24.94 -9.60
CA VAL A 133 7.54 25.62 -8.60
C VAL A 133 7.60 25.01 -7.21
N TYR A 134 8.34 23.92 -7.03
CA TYR A 134 8.48 23.19 -5.77
C TYR A 134 8.81 24.11 -4.60
N GLY A 135 9.85 24.94 -4.76
CA GLY A 135 10.29 25.87 -3.72
C GLY A 135 9.14 26.79 -3.29
N VAL A 136 8.45 27.42 -4.23
CA VAL A 136 7.35 28.35 -3.93
C VAL A 136 6.16 27.61 -3.29
N LEU A 137 5.81 26.43 -3.80
CA LEU A 137 4.70 25.64 -3.29
C LEU A 137 4.95 25.10 -1.88
N LEU A 138 6.18 24.70 -1.57
CA LEU A 138 6.56 24.22 -0.23
C LEU A 138 6.44 25.35 0.80
N HIS A 139 6.97 26.54 0.50
CA HIS A 139 6.81 27.70 1.37
C HIS A 139 5.33 28.08 1.54
N TYR A 140 4.55 28.00 0.45
CA TYR A 140 3.10 28.22 0.51
C TYR A 140 2.39 27.20 1.41
N LEU A 141 2.73 25.91 1.31
CA LEU A 141 2.16 24.84 2.14
C LEU A 141 2.49 25.06 3.62
N HIS A 142 3.74 25.40 3.96
CA HIS A 142 4.13 25.71 5.34
C HIS A 142 3.33 26.91 5.88
N ALA A 143 3.12 27.94 5.05
CA ALA A 143 2.33 29.11 5.42
C ALA A 143 0.83 28.80 5.66
N LEU A 144 0.29 27.71 5.10
CA LEU A 144 -1.08 27.27 5.39
C LEU A 144 -1.24 26.72 6.81
N GLY A 145 -0.15 26.33 7.48
CA GLY A 145 -0.14 26.02 8.92
C GLY A 145 0.25 24.59 9.30
N ARG A 146 0.94 23.84 8.43
CA ARG A 146 1.49 22.50 8.73
C ARG A 146 2.90 22.35 8.16
N GLU A 147 3.91 22.58 8.98
CA GLU A 147 5.33 22.43 8.62
C GLU A 147 5.78 20.95 8.54
N ASP A 148 4.93 20.02 8.96
CA ASP A 148 5.21 18.58 9.01
C ASP A 148 4.76 17.83 7.76
N ILE A 149 4.08 18.49 6.83
CA ILE A 149 3.60 17.88 5.57
C ILE A 149 4.61 18.11 4.46
N SER A 150 5.06 17.02 3.85
CA SER A 150 5.99 17.04 2.71
C SER A 150 5.23 17.17 1.38
N LEU A 151 5.93 17.62 0.34
CA LEU A 151 5.39 17.76 -1.01
C LEU A 151 6.27 17.00 -1.99
N GLU A 152 5.69 16.08 -2.76
CA GLU A 152 6.42 15.23 -3.70
C GLU A 152 5.71 15.09 -5.04
N SER A 153 6.43 14.68 -6.08
CA SER A 153 5.84 14.32 -7.36
C SER A 153 5.32 12.89 -7.35
N GLY A 154 4.09 12.66 -7.84
CA GLY A 154 3.50 11.34 -8.00
C GLY A 154 2.85 11.16 -9.37
N ARG A 155 2.57 9.90 -9.74
CA ARG A 155 1.83 9.57 -10.98
C ARG A 155 0.39 10.07 -10.93
N VAL A 156 -0.20 10.05 -9.74
CA VAL A 156 -1.57 10.49 -9.44
C VAL A 156 -1.54 11.54 -8.34
N HIS A 157 -2.57 12.38 -8.27
CA HIS A 157 -2.70 13.41 -7.24
C HIS A 157 -3.44 12.88 -6.01
N TYR A 158 -2.75 12.69 -4.89
CA TYR A 158 -3.34 12.16 -3.65
C TYR A 158 -2.54 12.62 -2.42
N THR A 159 -2.93 12.17 -1.23
CA THR A 159 -2.13 12.33 -0.02
C THR A 159 -2.17 11.07 0.84
N ASP A 160 -1.05 10.77 1.49
CA ASP A 160 -0.95 9.75 2.54
C ASP A 160 -0.99 10.38 3.95
N ILE A 161 -1.46 11.64 4.07
CA ILE A 161 -1.47 12.50 5.26
C ILE A 161 -0.10 13.09 5.64
N GLN A 162 1.01 12.39 5.39
CA GLN A 162 2.36 12.92 5.65
C GLN A 162 2.90 13.71 4.46
N THR A 163 2.54 13.28 3.25
CA THR A 163 3.01 13.81 1.99
C THR A 163 1.81 14.09 1.08
N ILE A 164 1.85 15.23 0.40
CA ILE A 164 0.95 15.54 -0.70
C ILE A 164 1.69 15.22 -2.00
N TYR A 165 1.11 14.34 -2.82
CA TYR A 165 1.66 13.98 -4.12
C TYR A 165 0.93 14.77 -5.20
N VAL A 166 1.69 15.49 -6.02
CA VAL A 166 1.18 16.24 -7.17
C VAL A 166 1.81 15.70 -8.47
N PRO A 167 1.17 15.87 -9.64
CA PRO A 167 1.77 15.46 -10.90
C PRO A 167 3.11 16.13 -11.14
N GLU A 168 4.08 15.38 -11.68
CA GLU A 168 5.39 15.90 -12.07
C GLU A 168 5.27 17.11 -13.01
N ARG A 169 4.20 17.15 -13.81
CA ARG A 169 3.91 18.27 -14.69
C ARG A 169 2.41 18.48 -14.89
N VAL A 170 1.99 19.76 -14.90
CA VAL A 170 0.59 20.16 -15.14
C VAL A 170 0.47 20.85 -16.49
N PHE A 171 -0.38 20.31 -17.36
CA PHE A 171 -0.66 20.79 -18.73
C PHE A 171 -2.09 21.32 -18.87
N PHE A 172 -2.54 22.11 -17.90
CA PHE A 172 -3.93 22.56 -17.84
C PHE A 172 -4.23 23.77 -18.73
N HIS A 173 -3.27 24.66 -18.96
CA HIS A 173 -3.44 25.83 -19.81
C HIS A 173 -2.11 26.20 -20.49
N SER A 174 -2.15 26.97 -21.57
CA SER A 174 -0.95 27.56 -22.17
C SER A 174 -0.33 28.67 -21.30
N ASP A 175 -1.07 29.17 -20.30
CA ASP A 175 -0.58 30.19 -19.37
C ASP A 175 0.01 29.50 -18.14
N LYS A 176 1.32 29.68 -17.93
CA LYS A 176 2.03 29.15 -16.76
C LYS A 176 1.41 29.62 -15.45
N ARG A 177 0.80 30.82 -15.39
CA ARG A 177 0.15 31.34 -14.18
C ARG A 177 -1.07 30.50 -13.79
N LEU A 178 -1.89 30.08 -14.76
CA LEU A 178 -3.04 29.22 -14.52
C LEU A 178 -2.62 27.81 -14.10
N ASN A 179 -1.55 27.27 -14.69
CA ASN A 179 -0.96 25.99 -14.27
C ASN A 179 -0.43 26.06 -12.82
N PHE A 180 0.23 27.17 -12.46
CA PHE A 180 0.68 27.41 -11.09
C PHE A 180 -0.49 27.55 -10.10
N SER A 181 -1.54 28.28 -10.46
CA SER A 181 -2.75 28.38 -9.65
C SER A 181 -3.41 27.01 -9.45
N LEU A 182 -3.41 26.14 -10.46
CA LEU A 182 -3.90 24.77 -10.32
C LEU A 182 -3.06 23.96 -9.33
N TYR A 183 -1.73 24.04 -9.39
CA TYR A 183 -0.87 23.43 -8.36
C TYR A 183 -1.19 23.94 -6.95
N LYS A 184 -1.38 25.25 -6.77
CA LYS A 184 -1.77 25.81 -5.48
C LYS A 184 -3.08 25.21 -4.98
N ILE A 185 -4.11 25.13 -5.84
CA ILE A 185 -5.41 24.55 -5.48
C ILE A 185 -5.27 23.06 -5.11
N MET A 186 -4.49 22.29 -5.87
CA MET A 186 -4.20 20.87 -5.58
C MET A 186 -3.61 20.70 -4.18
N VAL A 187 -2.57 21.48 -3.88
CA VAL A 187 -1.90 21.46 -2.57
C VAL A 187 -2.88 21.86 -1.47
N THR A 188 -3.62 22.96 -1.65
CA THR A 188 -4.58 23.43 -0.65
C THR A 188 -5.74 22.45 -0.45
N HIS A 189 -6.20 21.77 -1.50
CA HIS A 189 -7.29 20.81 -1.42
C HIS A 189 -6.88 19.60 -0.58
N LYS A 190 -5.72 18.99 -0.87
CA LYS A 190 -5.21 17.86 -0.07
C LYS A 190 -4.85 18.25 1.35
N TRP A 191 -4.29 19.44 1.54
CA TRP A 191 -4.06 19.97 2.89
C TRP A 191 -5.38 20.16 3.65
N ALA A 192 -6.42 20.68 2.99
CA ALA A 192 -7.75 20.83 3.59
C ALA A 192 -8.39 19.46 3.89
N GLN A 193 -8.20 18.44 3.05
CA GLN A 193 -8.65 17.08 3.34
C GLN A 193 -8.08 16.56 4.66
N ILE A 194 -6.79 16.80 4.91
CA ILE A 194 -6.12 16.43 6.15
C ILE A 194 -6.69 17.24 7.32
N LYS A 195 -6.69 18.58 7.21
CA LYS A 195 -7.15 19.49 8.26
C LYS A 195 -8.60 19.28 8.66
N MET A 196 -9.46 19.02 7.68
CA MET A 196 -10.90 18.85 7.89
C MET A 196 -11.29 17.41 8.22
N GLY A 197 -10.33 16.53 8.48
CA GLY A 197 -10.62 15.20 9.04
C GLY A 197 -11.12 14.16 8.03
N THR A 198 -10.91 14.34 6.72
CA THR A 198 -11.52 13.48 5.68
C THR A 198 -11.20 11.99 5.85
N TYR A 199 -9.95 11.68 6.20
CA TYR A 199 -9.50 10.31 6.43
C TYR A 199 -9.76 9.83 7.87
N PHE A 200 -10.28 10.69 8.77
CA PHE A 200 -10.55 10.41 10.19
C PHE A 200 -12.02 10.02 10.43
N LEU A 201 -12.72 9.51 9.41
CA LEU A 201 -14.09 9.00 9.56
C LEU A 201 -14.13 7.96 10.71
N ASP A 202 -15.05 8.16 11.65
CA ASP A 202 -15.27 7.26 12.79
C ASP A 202 -16.61 6.53 12.63
N MET A 203 -16.55 5.23 12.33
CA MET A 203 -17.74 4.42 12.11
C MET A 203 -18.56 4.17 13.37
N SER A 204 -17.98 4.33 14.57
CA SER A 204 -18.72 4.17 15.83
C SER A 204 -19.80 5.24 16.02
N ARG A 205 -19.63 6.41 15.38
CA ARG A 205 -20.62 7.50 15.35
C ARG A 205 -21.73 7.28 14.33
N LEU A 206 -21.59 6.25 13.49
CA LEU A 206 -22.47 5.95 12.36
C LEU A 206 -23.08 4.55 12.47
N GLU A 207 -23.24 4.00 13.68
CA GLU A 207 -23.74 2.64 13.89
C GLU A 207 -25.14 2.40 13.29
N GLU A 208 -26.05 3.39 13.36
CA GLU A 208 -27.38 3.29 12.74
C GLU A 208 -27.28 3.19 11.20
N LEU A 209 -26.47 4.04 10.59
CA LEU A 209 -26.21 4.03 9.14
C LEU A 209 -25.54 2.73 8.72
N ARG A 210 -24.55 2.27 9.50
CA ARG A 210 -23.83 1.01 9.29
C ARG A 210 -24.80 -0.17 9.30
N ARG A 211 -25.75 -0.21 10.24
CA ARG A 211 -26.77 -1.26 10.29
C ARG A 211 -27.69 -1.20 9.08
N ALA A 212 -28.21 -0.02 8.73
CA ALA A 212 -29.08 0.17 7.58
C ALA A 212 -28.43 -0.27 6.26
N LEU A 213 -27.16 0.11 6.02
CA LEU A 213 -26.41 -0.29 4.82
C LEU A 213 -26.14 -1.81 4.77
N LYS A 214 -25.86 -2.43 5.92
CA LYS A 214 -25.69 -3.89 6.00
C LYS A 214 -26.99 -4.64 5.73
N GLU A 215 -28.11 -4.17 6.25
CA GLU A 215 -29.44 -4.74 5.98
C GLU A 215 -29.81 -4.58 4.50
N GLN A 216 -29.50 -3.42 3.91
CA GLN A 216 -29.85 -3.13 2.52
C GLN A 216 -29.00 -3.89 1.49
N TYR A 217 -27.68 -3.99 1.71
CA TYR A 217 -26.75 -4.53 0.69
C TYR A 217 -26.10 -5.87 1.07
N GLY A 218 -26.07 -6.27 2.35
CA GLY A 218 -25.79 -7.64 2.81
C GLY A 218 -24.51 -8.31 2.28
N ARG A 219 -23.44 -7.55 2.00
CA ARG A 219 -22.23 -8.05 1.32
C ARG A 219 -21.16 -8.62 2.27
N PRO A 220 -20.45 -9.70 1.89
CA PRO A 220 -19.20 -10.08 2.56
C PRO A 220 -18.12 -9.02 2.33
N LEU A 221 -17.66 -8.42 3.44
CA LEU A 221 -16.60 -7.43 3.44
C LEU A 221 -15.23 -8.11 3.32
N PRO A 222 -14.25 -7.49 2.62
CA PRO A 222 -12.87 -7.93 2.66
C PRO A 222 -12.37 -8.00 4.12
N PRO A 223 -11.63 -9.05 4.51
CA PRO A 223 -10.99 -9.08 5.82
C PRO A 223 -9.92 -7.98 5.90
N ASN A 224 -9.74 -7.40 7.09
CA ASN A 224 -8.65 -6.47 7.41
C ASN A 224 -8.64 -5.16 6.60
N LEU A 225 -9.80 -4.54 6.42
CA LEU A 225 -9.85 -3.18 5.89
C LEU A 225 -9.04 -2.22 6.78
N PRO A 226 -8.19 -1.37 6.19
CA PRO A 226 -7.15 -0.62 6.91
C PRO A 226 -7.71 0.49 7.80
N SER A 227 -8.87 1.04 7.44
CA SER A 227 -9.47 2.22 8.07
C SER A 227 -10.99 2.18 7.97
N ASP A 228 -11.65 2.96 8.82
CA ASP A 228 -13.10 3.13 8.86
C ASP A 228 -13.67 3.74 7.59
N LEU A 229 -12.92 4.63 6.93
CA LEU A 229 -13.27 5.14 5.60
C LEU A 229 -13.25 4.02 4.55
N ALA A 230 -12.21 3.18 4.53
CA ALA A 230 -12.16 2.03 3.64
C ALA A 230 -13.32 1.06 3.92
N TYR A 231 -13.62 0.83 5.20
CA TYR A 231 -14.76 0.03 5.65
C TYR A 231 -16.09 0.58 5.12
N PHE A 232 -16.34 1.88 5.29
CA PHE A 232 -17.53 2.55 4.80
C PHE A 232 -17.72 2.36 3.29
N LEU A 233 -16.70 2.60 2.48
CA LEU A 233 -16.77 2.46 1.02
C LEU A 233 -17.10 1.03 0.57
N HIS A 234 -16.63 0.03 1.32
CA HIS A 234 -16.89 -1.39 1.03
C HIS A 234 -18.27 -1.89 1.48
N LEU A 235 -19.03 -1.10 2.26
CA LEU A 235 -20.43 -1.42 2.59
C LEU A 235 -21.33 -1.35 1.34
N PHE A 236 -20.91 -0.64 0.30
CA PHE A 236 -21.69 -0.48 -0.94
C PHE A 236 -21.38 -1.57 -1.98
N PRO A 237 -22.35 -1.92 -2.86
CA PRO A 237 -22.15 -2.88 -3.94
C PRO A 237 -20.99 -2.53 -4.89
N ASN A 238 -20.81 -1.24 -5.21
CA ASN A 238 -19.73 -0.72 -6.03
C ASN A 238 -18.92 0.31 -5.22
N PRO A 239 -17.78 -0.09 -4.63
CA PRO A 239 -16.94 0.78 -3.81
C PRO A 239 -16.36 1.98 -4.57
N GLU A 240 -16.10 1.85 -5.87
CA GLU A 240 -15.56 2.95 -6.69
C GLU A 240 -16.57 4.08 -6.86
N LEU A 241 -17.84 3.75 -7.13
CA LEU A 241 -18.92 4.73 -7.19
C LEU A 241 -19.11 5.42 -5.83
N ALA A 242 -19.07 4.66 -4.73
CA ALA A 242 -19.17 5.22 -3.39
C ALA A 242 -17.99 6.16 -3.10
N ALA A 243 -16.77 5.79 -3.52
CA ALA A 243 -15.58 6.62 -3.37
C ALA A 243 -15.68 7.92 -4.18
N ASP A 244 -16.20 7.87 -5.40
CA ASP A 244 -16.36 9.07 -6.23
C ASP A 244 -17.43 10.03 -5.70
N LEU A 245 -18.56 9.49 -5.23
CA LEU A 245 -19.60 10.30 -4.57
C LEU A 245 -19.07 10.91 -3.28
N PHE A 246 -18.34 10.14 -2.49
CA PHE A 246 -17.72 10.63 -1.25
C PHE A 246 -16.71 11.73 -1.53
N LEU A 247 -15.84 11.53 -2.52
CA LEU A 247 -14.82 12.51 -2.89
C LEU A 247 -15.45 13.81 -3.41
N LEU A 248 -16.55 13.75 -4.16
CA LEU A 248 -17.30 14.94 -4.57
C LEU A 248 -17.96 15.65 -3.37
N GLY A 249 -18.66 14.91 -2.52
CA GLY A 249 -19.31 15.48 -1.32
C GLY A 249 -18.30 16.13 -0.36
N ASP A 250 -17.17 15.47 -0.13
CA ASP A 250 -16.09 16.00 0.69
C ASP A 250 -15.41 17.21 0.03
N THR A 251 -15.25 17.20 -1.29
CA THR A 251 -14.73 18.37 -2.01
C THR A 251 -15.65 19.56 -1.89
N LEU A 252 -16.97 19.37 -1.93
CA LEU A 252 -17.95 20.45 -1.71
C LEU A 252 -17.83 21.07 -0.31
N ARG A 253 -17.62 20.23 0.71
CA ARG A 253 -17.34 20.64 2.08
C ARG A 253 -16.02 21.44 2.17
N ILE A 254 -14.99 21.02 1.45
CA ILE A 254 -13.70 21.70 1.38
C ILE A 254 -13.79 23.02 0.61
N GLU A 255 -14.52 23.07 -0.51
CA GLU A 255 -14.75 24.29 -1.28
C GLU A 255 -15.47 25.35 -0.45
N ARG A 256 -16.39 24.94 0.44
CA ARG A 256 -16.97 25.86 1.42
C ARG A 256 -15.91 26.43 2.35
N TRP A 257 -15.01 25.59 2.86
CA TRP A 257 -13.89 26.04 3.68
C TRP A 257 -12.97 27.01 2.93
N PHE A 258 -12.70 26.77 1.64
CA PHE A 258 -11.97 27.70 0.76
C PHE A 258 -12.66 29.06 0.68
N ALA A 259 -13.99 29.08 0.47
CA ALA A 259 -14.76 30.31 0.38
C ALA A 259 -14.68 31.14 1.67
N ASP A 260 -14.71 30.47 2.82
CA ASP A 260 -14.70 31.13 4.14
C ASP A 260 -13.30 31.62 4.55
N HIS A 261 -12.23 30.88 4.23
CA HIS A 261 -10.87 31.14 4.76
C HIS A 261 -9.88 31.67 3.72
N LEU A 262 -10.07 31.34 2.44
CA LEU A 262 -9.16 31.67 1.33
C LEU A 262 -9.93 32.25 0.12
N PRO A 263 -10.66 33.37 0.29
CA PRO A 263 -11.57 33.89 -0.73
C PRO A 263 -10.88 34.26 -2.05
N GLY A 264 -9.60 34.65 -2.00
CA GLY A 264 -8.80 34.89 -3.21
C GLY A 264 -8.58 33.61 -4.01
N LEU A 265 -8.15 32.53 -3.35
CA LEU A 265 -7.94 31.23 -3.97
C LEU A 265 -9.26 30.61 -4.44
N TYR A 266 -10.36 30.84 -3.71
CA TYR A 266 -11.69 30.38 -4.12
C TYR A 266 -12.16 31.01 -5.45
N ARG A 267 -11.83 32.29 -5.69
CA ARG A 267 -12.09 32.94 -6.99
C ARG A 267 -11.27 32.31 -8.10
N ASP A 268 -9.99 32.03 -7.86
CA ASP A 268 -9.12 31.33 -8.82
C ASP A 268 -9.66 29.93 -9.12
N LEU A 269 -10.11 29.20 -8.10
CA LEU A 269 -10.75 27.91 -8.22
C LEU A 269 -12.01 27.98 -9.09
N SER A 270 -12.88 28.97 -8.86
CA SER A 270 -14.07 29.16 -9.69
C SER A 270 -13.73 29.42 -11.17
N GLN A 271 -12.63 30.12 -11.45
CA GLN A 271 -12.15 30.32 -12.84
C GLN A 271 -11.61 29.02 -13.42
N ILE A 272 -10.82 28.26 -12.66
CA ILE A 272 -10.24 26.99 -13.09
C ILE A 272 -11.34 25.94 -13.36
N LYS A 273 -12.37 25.86 -12.49
CA LYS A 273 -13.52 24.96 -12.68
C LYS A 273 -14.25 25.22 -14.02
N LYS A 274 -14.40 26.48 -14.44
CA LYS A 274 -15.01 26.84 -15.74
C LYS A 274 -14.19 26.32 -16.94
N HIS A 275 -12.86 26.45 -16.88
CA HIS A 275 -11.98 25.93 -17.92
C HIS A 275 -11.96 24.39 -17.94
N LEU A 276 -12.00 23.74 -16.77
CA LEU A 276 -12.13 22.29 -16.66
C LEU A 276 -13.47 21.80 -17.25
N ALA A 277 -14.57 22.51 -16.96
CA ALA A 277 -15.88 22.20 -17.53
C ALA A 277 -15.88 22.31 -19.05
N ALA A 278 -15.24 23.34 -19.63
CA ALA A 278 -15.17 23.54 -21.07
C ALA A 278 -14.36 22.46 -21.81
N ARG A 279 -13.43 21.78 -21.12
CA ARG A 279 -12.62 20.69 -21.70
C ARG A 279 -13.28 19.32 -21.59
N ARG A 280 -14.19 19.13 -20.63
CA ARG A 280 -14.96 17.89 -20.50
C ARG A 280 -15.94 17.76 -21.66
N SER A 281 -15.76 16.73 -22.48
CA SER A 281 -16.73 16.35 -23.51
C SER A 281 -17.51 15.13 -23.00
N PRO A 282 -18.85 15.19 -22.89
CA PRO A 282 -19.63 14.01 -22.55
C PRO A 282 -19.49 13.01 -23.70
N GLY A 283 -18.82 11.87 -23.42
CA GLY A 283 -18.67 10.79 -24.40
C GLY A 283 -20.03 10.31 -24.89
N GLN A 284 -20.18 10.12 -26.19
CA GLN A 284 -21.45 9.70 -26.81
C GLN A 284 -21.85 8.25 -26.44
N ASP A 285 -20.90 7.45 -25.92
CA ASP A 285 -21.06 6.01 -25.62
C ASP A 285 -20.89 5.66 -24.13
N LEU A 286 -21.42 6.48 -23.21
CA LEU A 286 -21.37 6.19 -21.77
C LEU A 286 -22.61 5.41 -21.28
N SER A 287 -22.40 4.44 -20.38
CA SER A 287 -23.50 3.73 -19.69
C SER A 287 -24.42 4.71 -18.95
N PRO A 288 -25.71 4.37 -18.70
CA PRO A 288 -26.63 5.27 -17.99
C PRO A 288 -26.08 5.76 -16.64
N ARG A 289 -25.39 4.88 -15.90
CA ARG A 289 -24.77 5.20 -14.61
C ARG A 289 -23.57 6.15 -14.76
N ASN A 290 -22.74 5.95 -15.78
CA ASN A 290 -21.62 6.84 -16.08
C ASN A 290 -22.09 8.20 -16.60
N ARG A 291 -23.16 8.24 -17.42
CA ARG A 291 -23.78 9.50 -17.87
C ARG A 291 -24.36 10.30 -16.71
N LEU A 292 -25.04 9.64 -15.77
CA LEU A 292 -25.53 10.28 -14.55
C LEU A 292 -24.37 10.90 -13.76
N MET A 293 -23.29 10.14 -13.54
CA MET A 293 -22.14 10.63 -12.79
C MET A 293 -21.41 11.77 -13.51
N GLU A 294 -21.25 11.69 -14.83
CA GLU A 294 -20.63 12.75 -15.63
C GLU A 294 -21.48 14.04 -15.62
N ALA A 295 -22.82 13.92 -15.59
CA ALA A 295 -23.73 15.06 -15.41
C ALA A 295 -23.59 15.69 -14.02
N VAL A 296 -23.44 14.86 -12.97
CA VAL A 296 -23.18 15.34 -11.60
C VAL A 296 -21.85 16.09 -11.53
N VAL A 297 -20.77 15.55 -12.10
CA VAL A 297 -19.45 16.20 -12.13
C VAL A 297 -19.45 17.47 -12.97
N SER A 298 -20.11 17.47 -14.12
CA SER A 298 -20.26 18.65 -14.98
C SER A 298 -21.03 19.77 -14.27
N GLY A 299 -22.09 19.42 -13.55
CA GLY A 299 -22.84 20.36 -12.71
C GLY A 299 -22.00 20.88 -11.53
N PHE A 300 -21.18 20.03 -10.92
CA PHE A 300 -20.24 20.42 -9.87
C PHE A 300 -19.21 21.46 -10.37
N LEU A 301 -18.66 21.30 -11.58
CA LEU A 301 -17.69 22.24 -12.14
C LEU A 301 -18.31 23.57 -12.59
N THR A 302 -19.55 23.57 -13.04
CA THR A 302 -20.22 24.77 -13.56
C THR A 302 -20.95 25.57 -12.49
N ASP A 303 -21.13 25.01 -11.28
CA ASP A 303 -21.97 25.58 -10.20
C ASP A 303 -23.36 26.02 -10.70
N SER A 304 -23.85 25.37 -11.77
CA SER A 304 -25.10 25.69 -12.48
C SER A 304 -26.08 24.51 -12.40
N PRO A 305 -27.41 24.76 -12.38
CA PRO A 305 -28.40 23.69 -12.52
C PRO A 305 -28.19 22.96 -13.86
N CYS A 306 -28.57 21.67 -13.92
CA CYS A 306 -28.49 20.93 -15.19
C CYS A 306 -29.34 21.68 -16.21
N PRO A 307 -28.90 21.82 -17.48
CA PRO A 307 -29.78 22.38 -18.50
C PRO A 307 -30.98 21.45 -18.69
N THR A 308 -32.06 21.72 -17.97
CA THR A 308 -33.38 21.14 -18.17
C THR A 308 -34.04 21.95 -19.28
N GLU A 309 -33.87 21.47 -20.52
CA GLU A 309 -34.55 21.95 -21.73
C GLU A 309 -34.34 23.42 -22.14
N GLY A 310 -33.70 23.59 -23.29
CA GLY A 310 -33.63 24.88 -23.97
C GLY A 310 -32.50 25.00 -24.98
N ILE A 311 -32.42 24.09 -25.97
CA ILE A 311 -31.75 24.44 -27.24
C ILE A 311 -32.69 25.42 -27.96
N SER A 312 -32.72 26.66 -27.48
CA SER A 312 -33.10 27.81 -28.28
C SER A 312 -31.84 28.23 -29.01
N HIS A 313 -31.74 27.88 -30.29
CA HIS A 313 -30.82 28.52 -31.21
C HIS A 313 -31.07 30.04 -31.18
N LYS A 314 -30.29 30.78 -30.38
CA LYS A 314 -29.96 32.20 -30.54
C LYS A 314 -29.02 32.65 -29.42
N GLY A 315 -27.72 32.44 -29.63
CA GLY A 315 -26.65 33.02 -28.82
C GLY A 315 -25.43 33.21 -29.71
N LYS A 316 -25.17 34.46 -30.09
CA LYS A 316 -24.11 34.88 -31.00
C LYS A 316 -22.75 34.35 -30.58
N ILE A 317 -22.05 33.71 -31.52
CA ILE A 317 -20.60 33.55 -31.50
C ILE A 317 -19.99 34.97 -31.64
N PRO A 318 -19.04 35.40 -30.80
CA PRO A 318 -18.29 36.61 -31.07
C PRO A 318 -17.33 36.33 -32.24
N SER A 319 -17.58 36.99 -33.36
CA SER A 319 -16.74 36.94 -34.56
C SER A 319 -15.36 37.56 -34.27
N PRO A 320 -14.26 37.00 -34.78
CA PRO A 320 -13.04 37.77 -34.99
C PRO A 320 -13.21 38.63 -36.25
N LEU A 321 -12.70 39.85 -36.17
CA LEU A 321 -12.56 40.81 -37.27
C LEU A 321 -11.86 40.17 -38.48
N MET A 322 -12.40 40.36 -39.69
CA MET A 322 -11.66 40.76 -40.91
C MET A 322 -12.59 40.84 -42.14
N GLY A 323 -12.50 41.97 -42.84
CA GLY A 323 -12.23 42.02 -44.29
C GLY A 323 -13.30 41.57 -45.28
N GLU A 324 -13.76 42.53 -46.09
CA GLU A 324 -14.63 42.38 -47.25
C GLU A 324 -14.12 41.40 -48.33
N GLY A 325 -15.05 40.79 -49.10
CA GLY A 325 -14.74 40.11 -50.35
C GLY A 325 -15.94 39.45 -51.03
N LYS A 326 -16.23 39.87 -52.26
CA LYS A 326 -17.45 39.60 -53.08
C LYS A 326 -17.44 38.25 -53.83
N GLY A 327 -18.65 37.84 -54.26
CA GLY A 327 -18.93 36.95 -55.40
C GLY A 327 -19.15 35.49 -55.00
N GLY A 328 -20.13 34.71 -55.48
CA GLY A 328 -21.01 34.78 -56.64
C GLY A 328 -21.26 33.33 -57.09
N GLY A 329 -22.46 33.00 -57.57
CA GLY A 329 -22.71 31.77 -58.35
C GLY A 329 -23.56 30.69 -57.67
N ALA A 330 -24.84 30.66 -58.06
CA ALA A 330 -25.69 29.47 -57.93
C ALA A 330 -25.29 28.44 -58.99
N CYS A 331 -25.23 27.15 -58.62
CA CYS A 331 -25.34 26.01 -59.55
C CYS A 331 -25.89 24.78 -58.81
N THR A 332 -26.99 24.29 -59.36
CA THR A 332 -27.74 23.06 -59.06
C THR A 332 -27.06 21.81 -59.62
N PHE A 333 -27.10 20.68 -58.89
CA PHE A 333 -26.90 19.32 -59.42
C PHE A 333 -27.86 18.30 -58.73
N PRO A 334 -28.20 17.17 -59.40
CA PRO A 334 -29.47 16.44 -59.28
C PRO A 334 -29.51 15.37 -58.16
N PRO A 335 -30.67 14.76 -57.85
CA PRO A 335 -30.78 13.79 -56.76
C PRO A 335 -30.26 12.40 -57.20
N PRO A 336 -29.64 11.61 -56.31
CA PRO A 336 -29.40 10.21 -56.60
C PRO A 336 -30.69 9.40 -56.38
N LEU A 337 -31.03 8.62 -57.40
CA LEU A 337 -31.95 7.50 -57.38
C LEU A 337 -31.42 6.41 -56.45
N TYR A 338 -32.16 6.01 -55.42
CA TYR A 338 -32.43 4.63 -54.95
C TYR A 338 -33.27 4.71 -53.65
N PRO A 339 -34.26 3.82 -53.44
CA PRO A 339 -35.15 3.89 -52.28
C PRO A 339 -34.48 3.28 -51.04
N LEU A 340 -34.31 4.08 -49.98
CA LEU A 340 -33.99 3.59 -48.64
C LEU A 340 -35.21 2.84 -48.06
N PRO A 341 -35.02 1.72 -47.34
CA PRO A 341 -36.11 1.01 -46.66
C PRO A 341 -36.63 1.83 -45.46
N PRO A 342 -37.87 1.59 -44.98
CA PRO A 342 -38.44 2.36 -43.88
C PRO A 342 -37.79 1.93 -42.55
N GLY A 343 -36.75 2.65 -42.14
CA GLY A 343 -36.02 2.43 -40.88
C GLY A 343 -36.38 3.46 -39.81
N GLU A 344 -37.20 3.03 -38.85
CA GLU A 344 -37.14 3.38 -37.42
C GLU A 344 -37.17 4.87 -36.98
N GLY A 345 -38.29 5.55 -37.25
CA GLY A 345 -38.68 6.77 -36.54
C GLY A 345 -39.14 6.58 -35.08
N ARG A 346 -38.80 5.47 -34.41
CA ARG A 346 -39.24 5.14 -33.03
C ARG A 346 -38.14 5.15 -31.96
N ALA A 347 -36.85 5.06 -32.33
CA ALA A 347 -35.74 5.00 -31.36
C ALA A 347 -35.38 6.38 -30.76
N VAL A 348 -35.53 7.47 -31.52
CA VAL A 348 -35.10 8.82 -31.11
C VAL A 348 -35.96 9.42 -29.99
N ALA A 349 -37.23 9.03 -29.90
CA ALA A 349 -38.12 9.47 -28.82
C ALA A 349 -37.84 8.76 -27.49
N GLY A 350 -37.50 7.47 -27.53
CA GLY A 350 -37.14 6.69 -26.33
C GLY A 350 -35.81 7.14 -25.71
N GLN A 351 -34.79 7.42 -26.54
CA GLN A 351 -33.50 7.93 -26.07
C GLN A 351 -33.63 9.30 -25.38
N ARG A 352 -34.42 10.22 -25.95
CA ARG A 352 -34.65 11.58 -25.40
C ARG A 352 -35.37 11.58 -24.05
N VAL A 353 -36.32 10.67 -23.84
CA VAL A 353 -37.05 10.55 -22.57
C VAL A 353 -36.15 9.97 -21.47
N VAL A 354 -35.29 9.01 -21.81
CA VAL A 354 -34.28 8.45 -20.89
C VAL A 354 -33.25 9.52 -20.50
N ASP A 355 -32.81 10.35 -21.44
CA ASP A 355 -31.84 11.42 -21.18
C ASP A 355 -32.41 12.53 -20.27
N ALA A 356 -33.69 12.89 -20.41
CA ALA A 356 -34.36 13.85 -19.52
C ALA A 356 -34.48 13.33 -18.08
N SER A 357 -34.82 12.05 -17.91
CA SER A 357 -34.91 11.40 -16.58
C SER A 357 -33.55 11.29 -15.89
N ILE A 358 -32.47 11.03 -16.65
CA ILE A 358 -31.10 11.00 -16.12
C ILE A 358 -30.68 12.40 -15.63
N LEU A 359 -31.00 13.47 -16.38
CA LEU A 359 -30.67 14.84 -15.99
C LEU A 359 -31.43 15.29 -14.72
N GLU A 360 -32.70 14.93 -14.58
CA GLU A 360 -33.49 15.18 -13.38
C GLU A 360 -32.90 14.43 -12.16
N THR A 361 -32.55 13.16 -12.36
CA THR A 361 -31.87 12.35 -11.35
C THR A 361 -30.51 12.95 -10.96
N ALA A 362 -29.75 13.47 -11.94
CA ALA A 362 -28.47 14.15 -11.71
C ALA A 362 -28.65 15.43 -10.89
N GLN A 363 -29.74 16.17 -11.11
CA GLN A 363 -30.08 17.35 -10.32
C GLN A 363 -30.38 16.95 -8.87
N ARG A 364 -31.22 15.93 -8.66
CA ARG A 364 -31.54 15.43 -7.30
C ARG A 364 -30.30 15.00 -6.51
N VAL A 365 -29.39 14.26 -7.15
CA VAL A 365 -28.11 13.87 -6.53
C VAL A 365 -27.28 15.10 -6.18
N ARG A 366 -27.20 16.08 -7.08
CA ARG A 366 -26.45 17.32 -6.81
C ARG A 366 -27.06 18.13 -5.68
N ASP A 367 -28.39 18.18 -5.59
CA ASP A 367 -29.08 18.87 -4.49
C ASP A 367 -28.72 18.20 -3.15
N LEU A 368 -28.73 16.86 -3.09
CA LEU A 368 -28.26 16.11 -1.91
C LEU A 368 -26.81 16.45 -1.58
N LEU A 369 -25.87 16.31 -2.53
CA LEU A 369 -24.45 16.60 -2.32
C LEU A 369 -24.21 18.08 -1.95
N SER A 370 -25.05 19.00 -2.42
CA SER A 370 -24.93 20.44 -2.14
C SER A 370 -25.14 20.76 -0.66
N THR A 371 -25.84 19.91 0.10
CA THR A 371 -25.96 20.04 1.56
C THR A 371 -24.60 19.95 2.27
N CYS A 372 -23.60 19.32 1.65
CA CYS A 372 -22.22 19.31 2.14
C CYS A 372 -21.54 20.69 2.06
N LYS A 373 -22.06 21.65 1.27
CA LYS A 373 -21.59 23.04 1.22
C LYS A 373 -22.03 23.86 2.45
N GLU A 374 -22.88 23.33 3.32
CA GLU A 374 -23.27 24.02 4.55
C GLU A 374 -22.09 24.12 5.53
N SER A 375 -21.97 25.24 6.23
CA SER A 375 -20.88 25.47 7.19
C SER A 375 -20.95 24.51 8.37
N GLY A 376 -19.80 23.95 8.76
CA GLY A 376 -19.66 23.12 9.97
C GLY A 376 -19.95 21.63 9.80
N LYS A 377 -20.24 21.14 8.58
CA LYS A 377 -20.45 19.70 8.32
C LYS A 377 -19.21 18.88 8.65
N SER A 378 -19.40 17.75 9.31
CA SER A 378 -18.33 16.78 9.57
C SER A 378 -18.15 15.79 8.42
N VAL A 379 -17.12 14.96 8.48
CA VAL A 379 -16.92 13.87 7.51
C VAL A 379 -18.02 12.79 7.62
N GLU A 380 -18.57 12.60 8.82
CA GLU A 380 -19.69 11.71 9.08
C GLU A 380 -20.99 12.20 8.41
N ASP A 381 -21.20 13.53 8.35
CA ASP A 381 -22.33 14.09 7.61
C ASP A 381 -22.21 13.84 6.10
N VAL A 382 -21.00 13.95 5.55
CA VAL A 382 -20.73 13.58 4.15
C VAL A 382 -21.06 12.10 3.91
N ALA A 383 -20.65 11.20 4.81
CA ALA A 383 -20.94 9.78 4.70
C ALA A 383 -22.46 9.49 4.66
N LYS A 384 -23.27 10.20 5.45
CA LYS A 384 -24.75 10.09 5.42
C LYS A 384 -25.32 10.54 4.07
N VAL A 385 -24.90 11.71 3.59
CA VAL A 385 -25.35 12.25 2.29
C VAL A 385 -24.97 11.32 1.14
N VAL A 386 -23.76 10.74 1.19
CA VAL A 386 -23.28 9.78 0.19
C VAL A 386 -24.11 8.50 0.18
N ALA A 387 -24.51 8.00 1.34
CA ALA A 387 -25.39 6.82 1.42
C ALA A 387 -26.75 7.08 0.75
N GLU A 388 -27.34 8.26 0.97
CA GLU A 388 -28.58 8.68 0.30
C GLU A 388 -28.37 8.85 -1.20
N ALA A 389 -27.32 9.54 -1.63
CA ALA A 389 -27.01 9.74 -3.05
C ALA A 389 -26.76 8.41 -3.77
N TYR A 390 -26.02 7.49 -3.15
CA TYR A 390 -25.71 6.18 -3.72
C TYR A 390 -26.98 5.36 -3.97
N SER A 391 -27.98 5.43 -3.08
CA SER A 391 -29.24 4.72 -3.24
C SER A 391 -29.95 5.07 -4.55
N VAL A 392 -29.80 6.31 -5.02
CA VAL A 392 -30.35 6.78 -6.30
C VAL A 392 -29.60 6.15 -7.48
N PHE A 393 -28.26 6.13 -7.47
CA PHE A 393 -27.45 5.52 -8.53
C PHE A 393 -27.64 4.01 -8.65
N HIS A 394 -27.82 3.33 -7.53
CA HIS A 394 -27.91 1.87 -7.51
C HIS A 394 -29.09 1.33 -8.31
N THR A 395 -30.14 2.13 -8.49
CA THR A 395 -31.34 1.77 -9.25
C THR A 395 -31.10 1.65 -10.77
N LEU A 396 -30.00 2.22 -11.29
CA LEU A 396 -29.70 2.20 -12.72
C LEU A 396 -28.99 0.91 -13.15
N PRO A 397 -29.33 0.38 -14.35
CA PRO A 397 -28.69 -0.82 -14.90
C PRO A 397 -27.22 -0.58 -15.28
N GLU A 398 -26.48 -1.69 -15.48
CA GLU A 398 -25.06 -1.75 -15.88
C GLU A 398 -24.04 -1.38 -14.79
N PRO A 399 -22.83 -1.99 -14.80
CA PRO A 399 -21.78 -1.66 -13.83
C PRO A 399 -21.22 -0.25 -14.06
N TYR A 400 -20.84 0.41 -12.97
CA TYR A 400 -20.13 1.69 -13.02
C TYR A 400 -18.68 1.46 -13.45
N GLN A 401 -18.16 2.32 -14.33
CA GLN A 401 -16.74 2.43 -14.62
C GLN A 401 -16.23 3.76 -14.09
N ALA A 402 -15.08 3.78 -13.42
CA ALA A 402 -14.50 5.01 -12.89
C ALA A 402 -14.28 6.07 -13.99
N LEU A 403 -14.87 7.25 -13.81
CA LEU A 403 -14.68 8.40 -14.69
C LEU A 403 -13.33 9.10 -14.43
N GLU A 404 -12.87 9.86 -15.43
CA GLU A 404 -11.71 10.74 -15.30
C GLU A 404 -11.91 11.71 -14.13
N LYS A 405 -10.97 11.71 -13.18
CA LYS A 405 -11.07 12.55 -11.98
C LYS A 405 -10.83 14.00 -12.32
N VAL A 406 -11.49 14.90 -11.59
CA VAL A 406 -11.22 16.33 -11.69
C VAL A 406 -9.76 16.58 -11.24
N PRO A 407 -8.91 17.22 -12.06
CA PRO A 407 -7.46 17.29 -11.80
C PRO A 407 -7.08 17.80 -10.40
N TYR A 408 -7.74 18.85 -9.89
CA TYR A 408 -7.41 19.38 -8.57
C TYR A 408 -7.95 18.55 -7.38
N VAL A 409 -8.94 17.69 -7.64
CA VAL A 409 -9.54 16.83 -6.63
C VAL A 409 -8.71 15.56 -6.44
N GLY A 410 -8.15 15.03 -7.53
CA GLY A 410 -7.27 13.86 -7.52
C GLY A 410 -7.99 12.57 -7.08
N GLU A 411 -7.26 11.71 -6.38
CA GLU A 411 -7.74 10.41 -5.91
C GLU A 411 -7.90 10.37 -4.38
N LEU A 412 -8.81 9.49 -3.94
CA LEU A 412 -9.05 9.15 -2.55
C LEU A 412 -8.47 7.76 -2.28
N LEU A 413 -7.36 7.69 -1.53
CA LEU A 413 -6.65 6.44 -1.24
C LEU A 413 -6.59 6.19 0.28
N PRO A 414 -7.66 5.64 0.91
CA PRO A 414 -7.71 5.42 2.35
C PRO A 414 -6.60 4.49 2.88
N GLU A 415 -6.12 3.56 2.07
CA GLU A 415 -5.02 2.64 2.39
C GLU A 415 -3.67 3.33 2.53
N GLU A 416 -3.35 4.26 1.63
CA GLU A 416 -2.11 5.03 1.69
C GLU A 416 -2.15 6.02 2.86
N ALA A 417 -3.29 6.70 3.05
CA ALA A 417 -3.53 7.57 4.19
C ALA A 417 -3.34 6.86 5.54
N GLU A 418 -3.87 5.66 5.70
CA GLU A 418 -3.68 4.88 6.93
C GLU A 418 -2.22 4.46 7.12
N ARG A 419 -1.51 4.09 6.05
CA ARG A 419 -0.07 3.79 6.12
C ARG A 419 0.75 5.00 6.57
N GLY A 420 0.50 6.17 5.98
CA GLY A 420 1.17 7.40 6.39
C GLY A 420 0.84 7.80 7.83
N ARG A 421 -0.40 7.60 8.29
CA ARG A 421 -0.74 7.75 9.72
C ARG A 421 0.05 6.86 10.65
N ARG A 422 0.18 5.58 10.32
CA ARG A 422 0.95 4.64 11.16
C ARG A 422 2.41 5.05 11.24
N LYS A 423 3.00 5.49 10.13
CA LYS A 423 4.35 6.07 10.09
C LYS A 423 4.45 7.34 10.94
N ARG A 424 3.47 8.26 10.84
CA ARG A 424 3.40 9.49 11.64
C ARG A 424 3.35 9.17 13.12
N ARG A 425 2.42 8.30 13.53
CA ARG A 425 2.28 7.84 14.92
C ARG A 425 3.58 7.25 15.46
N ALA A 426 4.26 6.40 14.69
CA ALA A 426 5.55 5.83 15.09
C ALA A 426 6.64 6.91 15.25
N SER A 427 6.74 7.86 14.32
CA SER A 427 7.69 8.98 14.39
C SER A 427 7.38 9.93 15.56
N THR A 428 6.12 10.37 15.70
CA THR A 428 5.67 11.25 16.78
C THR A 428 5.86 10.58 18.14
N ARG A 429 5.62 9.26 18.25
CA ARG A 429 5.94 8.47 19.44
C ARG A 429 7.43 8.55 19.80
N LEU A 430 8.32 8.41 18.82
CA LEU A 430 9.76 8.50 19.06
C LEU A 430 10.20 9.91 19.46
N LYS A 431 9.67 10.95 18.80
CA LYS A 431 9.94 12.36 19.15
C LYS A 431 9.46 12.69 20.57
N PHE A 432 8.24 12.26 20.91
CA PHE A 432 7.66 12.44 22.24
C PHE A 432 8.56 11.81 23.32
N ARG A 433 9.01 10.58 23.10
CA ARG A 433 9.92 9.88 24.01
C ARG A 433 11.25 10.60 24.18
N THR A 434 11.81 11.10 23.08
CA THR A 434 13.10 11.81 23.09
C THR A 434 13.01 13.12 23.87
N GLU A 435 11.97 13.92 23.66
CA GLU A 435 11.76 15.16 24.42
C GLU A 435 11.45 14.90 25.89
N LEU A 436 10.66 13.86 26.18
CA LEU A 436 10.38 13.44 27.55
C LEU A 436 11.65 12.99 28.29
N ALA A 437 12.59 12.34 27.60
CA ALA A 437 13.87 11.94 28.16
C ALA A 437 14.76 13.14 28.52
N LYS A 438 14.87 14.12 27.59
CA LYS A 438 15.62 15.37 27.84
C LYS A 438 15.10 16.11 29.07
N MET A 439 13.78 16.24 29.18
CA MET A 439 13.13 16.95 30.29
C MET A 439 13.46 16.31 31.64
N VAL A 440 13.61 14.99 31.71
CA VAL A 440 13.96 14.33 32.97
C VAL A 440 15.46 14.36 33.26
N CYS A 441 16.33 14.36 32.24
CA CYS A 441 17.77 14.58 32.45
C CYS A 441 18.09 15.98 33.01
N ASP A 442 17.25 16.98 32.73
CA ASP A 442 17.43 18.36 33.19
C ASP A 442 16.97 18.59 34.65
N LEU A 443 16.43 17.57 35.33
CA LEU A 443 15.98 17.69 36.73
C LEU A 443 17.15 17.63 37.73
N PRO A 444 17.18 18.50 38.74
CA PRO A 444 18.21 18.49 39.78
C PRO A 444 17.97 17.30 40.74
N GLU A 445 18.83 16.28 40.62
CA GLU A 445 18.86 14.98 41.32
C GLU A 445 17.91 13.87 40.76
N PRO A 446 18.45 12.69 40.37
CA PRO A 446 17.67 11.60 39.81
C PRO A 446 17.12 10.68 40.91
N GLN A 447 16.20 11.18 41.73
CA GLN A 447 15.37 10.33 42.60
C GLN A 447 13.96 10.27 42.03
N ASP A 448 13.44 9.04 41.89
CA ASP A 448 12.07 8.63 41.53
C ASP A 448 11.13 9.74 41.07
N VAL A 449 11.02 9.93 39.75
CA VAL A 449 10.24 11.00 39.14
C VAL A 449 8.87 10.47 38.71
N ARG A 450 7.79 10.92 39.36
CA ARG A 450 6.40 10.60 39.00
C ARG A 450 5.85 11.62 38.01
N ILE A 451 5.60 11.24 36.76
CA ILE A 451 4.87 12.10 35.79
C ILE A 451 3.38 11.80 35.83
N GLU A 452 2.56 12.76 36.26
CA GLU A 452 1.10 12.70 36.15
C GLU A 452 0.64 13.57 34.97
N VAL A 453 -0.10 12.95 34.05
CA VAL A 453 -0.77 13.62 32.93
C VAL A 453 -2.22 13.90 33.36
N PRO A 454 -2.76 15.12 33.19
CA PRO A 454 -4.12 15.46 33.61
C PRO A 454 -5.16 14.50 33.00
N ALA A 455 -6.07 14.00 33.84
CA ALA A 455 -7.20 13.21 33.39
C ALA A 455 -8.13 14.06 32.49
N THR A 456 -8.64 13.47 31.42
CA THR A 456 -9.88 13.94 30.80
C THR A 456 -10.96 12.94 31.17
N GLU A 457 -12.04 13.41 31.80
CA GLU A 457 -13.13 12.57 32.29
C GLU A 457 -13.67 11.63 31.19
N PRO A 458 -14.08 10.40 31.52
CA PRO A 458 -14.91 9.61 30.62
C PRO A 458 -16.21 10.37 30.34
N GLU A 459 -16.75 10.21 29.12
CA GLU A 459 -18.00 10.84 28.71
C GLU A 459 -19.10 10.74 29.78
N PRO A 460 -19.86 11.82 30.05
CA PRO A 460 -21.09 11.67 30.80
C PRO A 460 -22.04 10.77 30.00
N LEU A 461 -22.43 9.66 30.61
CA LEU A 461 -23.58 8.86 30.20
C LEU A 461 -24.80 9.80 30.12
N GLY A 462 -25.13 10.29 28.93
CA GLY A 462 -26.34 11.04 28.66
C GLY A 462 -26.14 12.35 27.91
N GLY A 463 -26.48 12.30 26.63
CA GLY A 463 -26.95 13.39 25.76
C GLY A 463 -26.68 14.83 26.21
N LYS A 464 -25.52 15.36 25.81
CA LYS A 464 -25.37 16.72 25.25
C LYS A 464 -23.98 16.82 24.59
N THR A 465 -24.00 17.24 23.33
CA THR A 465 -22.88 17.50 22.41
C THR A 465 -21.64 18.10 23.05
N PRO A 466 -20.44 17.62 22.68
CA PRO A 466 -19.27 18.48 22.56
C PRO A 466 -19.30 19.14 21.18
N GLN A 467 -19.50 20.46 21.13
CA GLN A 467 -18.93 21.29 20.07
C GLN A 467 -17.44 20.95 19.95
N GLN A 468 -16.85 21.06 18.74
CA GLN A 468 -15.41 20.96 18.49
C GLN A 468 -14.62 21.33 19.74
N GLN A 469 -14.17 20.33 20.50
CA GLN A 469 -13.38 20.60 21.70
C GLN A 469 -12.07 21.16 21.18
N GLU A 470 -11.97 22.50 21.14
CA GLU A 470 -10.69 23.17 21.14
C GLU A 470 -9.84 22.46 22.20
N PHE A 471 -8.65 22.02 21.79
CA PHE A 471 -7.63 21.54 22.70
C PHE A 471 -7.60 22.52 23.88
N PRO A 472 -7.92 22.10 25.11
CA PRO A 472 -7.96 23.03 26.23
C PRO A 472 -6.51 23.43 26.52
N ARG A 473 -6.03 24.48 25.84
CA ARG A 473 -4.66 24.98 25.89
C ARG A 473 -4.20 25.23 27.33
N HIS A 474 -5.16 25.52 28.21
CA HIS A 474 -4.99 25.78 29.64
C HIS A 474 -4.89 24.53 30.54
N ARG A 475 -5.12 23.31 30.02
CA ARG A 475 -5.08 22.06 30.82
C ARG A 475 -3.74 21.32 30.75
N LEU A 476 -2.84 21.68 29.85
CA LEU A 476 -1.50 21.07 29.68
C LEU A 476 -0.38 22.09 29.93
N ASP A 477 -0.58 23.03 30.85
CA ASP A 477 0.43 24.04 31.18
C ASP A 477 1.55 23.50 32.07
N SER A 478 1.32 22.37 32.73
CA SER A 478 2.34 21.68 33.52
C SER A 478 2.11 20.18 33.53
N LEU A 479 3.21 19.42 33.52
CA LEU A 479 3.22 18.03 33.92
C LEU A 479 3.51 17.99 35.42
N LEU A 480 2.78 17.18 36.18
CA LEU A 480 3.10 17.00 37.60
C LEU A 480 4.28 16.04 37.69
N LEU A 481 5.42 16.52 38.16
CA LEU A 481 6.63 15.77 38.50
C LEU A 481 6.69 15.66 40.03
N ASP A 482 6.42 14.47 40.58
CA ASP A 482 6.32 14.21 42.03
C ASP A 482 5.30 15.11 42.76
N GLY A 483 4.19 15.41 42.09
CA GLY A 483 3.15 16.32 42.59
C GLY A 483 3.50 17.80 42.44
N ASN A 484 4.67 18.15 41.87
CA ASN A 484 5.05 19.53 41.57
C ASN A 484 4.81 19.85 40.08
N PRO A 485 4.14 20.96 39.74
CA PRO A 485 3.90 21.33 38.35
C PRO A 485 5.20 21.82 37.71
N VAL A 486 5.61 21.16 36.62
CA VAL A 486 6.75 21.56 35.79
C VAL A 486 6.27 22.01 34.42
N PRO A 487 6.74 23.17 33.93
CA PRO A 487 6.31 23.71 32.64
C PRO A 487 6.77 22.80 31.49
N ILE A 488 5.84 22.49 30.58
CA ILE A 488 6.12 21.67 29.39
C ILE A 488 6.92 22.51 28.38
N PRO A 489 8.09 22.05 27.90
CA PRO A 489 8.83 22.72 26.83
C PRO A 489 7.98 22.90 25.57
N GLU A 490 8.16 24.01 24.84
CA GLU A 490 7.36 24.31 23.63
C GLU A 490 7.40 23.19 22.59
N GLY A 491 8.57 22.55 22.41
CA GLY A 491 8.73 21.40 21.51
C GLY A 491 7.88 20.19 21.92
N MET A 492 7.73 19.93 23.21
CA MET A 492 6.91 18.83 23.74
C MET A 492 5.42 19.14 23.66
N ARG A 493 5.01 20.40 23.83
CA ARG A 493 3.61 20.84 23.66
C ARG A 493 3.10 20.57 22.25
N LYS A 494 3.88 20.93 21.22
CA LYS A 494 3.56 20.66 19.80
C LYS A 494 3.36 19.16 19.55
N ILE A 495 4.23 18.32 20.11
CA ILE A 495 4.14 16.86 19.97
C ILE A 495 2.89 16.30 20.68
N ILE A 496 2.54 16.81 21.86
CA ILE A 496 1.33 16.40 22.58
C ILE A 496 0.07 16.77 21.79
N GLU A 497 0.02 17.99 21.25
CA GLU A 497 -1.08 18.43 20.37
C GLU A 497 -1.24 17.50 19.16
N GLU A 498 -0.14 17.14 18.49
CA GLU A 498 -0.15 16.18 17.36
C GLU A 498 -0.69 14.79 17.77
N ILE A 499 -0.32 14.28 18.94
CA ILE A 499 -0.82 12.99 19.45
C ILE A 499 -2.31 13.05 19.72
N TYR A 500 -2.78 14.13 20.34
CA TYR A 500 -4.20 14.33 20.64
C TYR A 500 -5.04 14.48 19.38
N GLU A 501 -4.55 15.19 18.36
CA GLU A 501 -5.24 15.27 17.07
C GLU A 501 -5.41 13.88 16.44
N ASP A 502 -4.40 13.01 16.53
CA ASP A 502 -4.41 11.71 15.85
C ASP A 502 -5.12 10.59 16.64
N LEU A 503 -5.18 10.68 17.97
CA LEU A 503 -5.63 9.60 18.87
C LEU A 503 -6.64 10.04 19.94
N GLY A 504 -6.93 11.33 20.08
CA GLY A 504 -7.84 11.89 21.09
C GLY A 504 -7.33 11.80 22.53
N SER A 505 -6.24 11.07 22.77
CA SER A 505 -5.60 10.87 24.07
C SER A 505 -4.13 10.51 23.86
N ILE A 506 -3.28 10.72 24.88
CA ILE A 506 -1.91 10.18 24.86
C ILE A 506 -1.98 8.71 25.28
N PRO A 507 -1.67 7.75 24.38
CA PRO A 507 -1.68 6.35 24.77
C PRO A 507 -0.59 6.08 25.79
N SER A 508 -0.85 5.17 26.74
CA SER A 508 0.15 4.71 27.71
C SER A 508 1.41 4.13 27.04
N SER A 509 1.30 3.64 25.79
CA SER A 509 2.43 3.17 24.97
C SER A 509 3.40 4.26 24.52
N TYR A 510 3.02 5.55 24.57
CA TYR A 510 3.88 6.69 24.23
C TYR A 510 4.77 7.12 25.39
N LEU A 511 4.35 6.90 26.63
CA LEU A 511 5.07 7.24 27.88
C LEU A 511 6.21 6.27 28.21
N ALA A 512 6.64 5.50 27.22
CA ALA A 512 7.53 4.39 27.43
C ALA A 512 9.00 4.89 27.33
N VAL A 513 9.61 5.30 28.45
CA VAL A 513 11.07 5.38 28.82
C VAL A 513 12.11 5.02 27.72
N SER A 514 13.10 5.88 27.46
CA SER A 514 14.32 5.59 26.68
C SER A 514 15.50 5.20 27.60
N ASP A 515 16.63 4.76 27.04
CA ASP A 515 17.81 4.24 27.78
C ASP A 515 18.31 5.13 28.94
N ASP A 516 18.20 6.46 28.81
CA ASP A 516 18.67 7.42 29.82
C ASP A 516 17.73 7.56 31.03
N MET A 517 16.60 6.84 31.02
CA MET A 517 15.49 7.00 31.96
C MET A 517 15.23 5.75 32.82
N SER A 518 16.19 4.80 32.81
CA SER A 518 16.09 3.57 33.57
C SER A 518 16.17 3.84 35.08
N GLY A 519 15.01 3.95 35.74
CA GLY A 519 14.91 4.21 37.19
C GLY A 519 13.64 4.93 37.65
N HIS A 520 12.89 5.58 36.75
CA HIS A 520 11.74 6.42 37.12
C HIS A 520 10.37 5.76 36.87
N TYR A 521 9.38 6.07 37.72
CA TYR A 521 8.05 5.44 37.75
C TYR A 521 7.00 6.27 36.98
N PHE A 522 6.35 5.68 35.97
CA PHE A 522 5.28 6.34 35.20
C PHE A 522 3.92 5.62 35.41
N ARG A 523 2.90 6.34 35.91
CA ARG A 523 1.53 5.82 36.08
C ARG A 523 0.60 6.47 35.07
N SER A 524 -0.03 5.68 34.20
CA SER A 524 -1.20 6.13 33.43
C SER A 524 -2.45 5.91 34.26
N LEU A 525 -3.29 6.95 34.43
CA LEU A 525 -4.52 6.87 35.23
C LEU A 525 -5.71 6.26 34.47
N CYS A 526 -5.55 5.82 33.22
CA CYS A 526 -6.65 5.29 32.42
C CYS A 526 -6.50 3.78 32.19
N GLY A 527 -7.06 3.00 33.11
CA GLY A 527 -7.53 1.64 32.88
C GLY A 527 -8.91 1.49 33.54
N PRO A 528 -9.88 0.79 32.92
CA PRO A 528 -11.18 0.57 33.54
C PRO A 528 -11.03 -0.11 34.91
N ALA A 529 -11.79 0.35 35.89
CA ALA A 529 -11.68 0.00 37.31
C ALA A 529 -12.04 -1.47 37.66
N ASP A 530 -12.26 -2.34 36.66
CA ASP A 530 -12.79 -3.70 36.85
C ASP A 530 -11.81 -4.84 36.52
N GLU A 531 -10.56 -4.56 36.13
CA GLU A 531 -9.52 -5.59 36.14
C GLU A 531 -8.98 -5.76 37.57
N VAL A 532 -9.61 -6.66 38.33
CA VAL A 532 -9.08 -7.17 39.60
C VAL A 532 -7.78 -7.92 39.30
N LEU A 533 -6.68 -7.18 39.30
CA LEU A 533 -5.33 -7.72 39.35
C LEU A 533 -5.14 -8.41 40.73
N PRO A 534 -4.46 -9.58 40.77
CA PRO A 534 -4.27 -10.33 42.03
C PRO A 534 -3.58 -9.46 43.09
N GLU A 535 -3.97 -9.63 44.36
CA GLU A 535 -3.44 -8.88 45.50
C GLU A 535 -1.91 -8.89 45.49
N GLY A 536 -1.33 -7.73 45.15
CA GLY A 536 0.10 -7.54 44.93
C GLY A 536 0.46 -6.83 43.62
N ALA A 537 -0.41 -6.82 42.61
CA ALA A 537 -0.15 -6.18 41.32
C ALA A 537 -0.69 -4.74 41.26
N GLN A 538 0.08 -3.78 41.78
CA GLN A 538 -0.09 -2.35 41.53
C GLN A 538 0.93 -1.82 40.48
N GLY A 539 0.47 -1.56 39.25
CA GLY A 539 1.17 -0.72 38.28
C GLY A 539 2.10 -1.42 37.27
N THR A 540 2.44 -0.69 36.20
CA THR A 540 3.22 -1.12 35.02
C THR A 540 4.73 -1.28 35.29
N GLY A 541 5.17 -1.13 36.54
CA GLY A 541 6.56 -1.06 36.97
C GLY A 541 6.94 -2.07 38.06
N TYR A 542 6.47 -3.32 38.00
CA TYR A 542 7.11 -4.36 38.79
C TYR A 542 8.42 -4.80 38.13
N VAL A 543 9.54 -4.43 38.74
CA VAL A 543 10.80 -5.17 38.57
C VAL A 543 10.54 -6.58 39.07
N LEU A 544 10.80 -7.59 38.23
CA LEU A 544 10.76 -8.97 38.68
C LEU A 544 11.78 -9.12 39.81
N PRO A 545 11.38 -9.56 41.02
CA PRO A 545 12.33 -9.84 42.08
C PRO A 545 13.41 -10.80 41.55
N GLU A 546 14.69 -10.58 41.84
CA GLU A 546 15.74 -11.55 41.44
C GLU A 546 15.52 -12.94 42.08
N HIS A 547 14.64 -13.00 43.08
CA HIS A 547 14.28 -14.19 43.84
C HIS A 547 12.76 -14.37 43.84
N GLY A 548 12.28 -15.36 43.09
CA GLY A 548 10.89 -15.78 43.05
C GLY A 548 10.74 -17.10 42.28
N GLU A 549 9.65 -17.83 42.54
CA GLU A 549 9.33 -19.04 41.78
C GLU A 549 9.13 -18.70 40.29
N ASN A 550 9.75 -19.48 39.40
CA ASN A 550 9.75 -19.28 37.94
C ASN A 550 10.47 -18.01 37.43
N ILE A 551 11.39 -17.44 38.21
CA ILE A 551 12.26 -16.34 37.76
C ILE A 551 13.66 -16.87 37.44
N HIS A 552 14.15 -16.53 36.26
CA HIS A 552 15.44 -16.95 35.71
C HIS A 552 16.32 -15.74 35.45
N VAL A 553 17.45 -15.66 36.16
CA VAL A 553 18.47 -14.63 35.95
C VAL A 553 19.52 -15.18 34.99
N LEU A 554 19.75 -14.48 33.89
CA LEU A 554 20.52 -14.91 32.73
C LEU A 554 21.62 -13.92 32.39
N ASP A 555 22.69 -14.43 31.78
CA ASP A 555 23.78 -13.63 31.24
C ASP A 555 23.41 -13.12 29.83
N GLU A 556 23.86 -11.91 29.50
CA GLU A 556 23.68 -11.30 28.19
C GLU A 556 25.03 -10.98 27.55
N TRP A 557 25.18 -11.25 26.25
CA TRP A 557 26.40 -10.97 25.51
C TRP A 557 26.43 -9.51 25.07
N ASP A 558 27.54 -8.84 25.34
CA ASP A 558 27.80 -7.47 24.89
C ASP A 558 28.95 -7.48 23.88
N HIS A 559 28.60 -7.26 22.61
CA HIS A 559 29.57 -7.28 21.51
C HIS A 559 30.59 -6.14 21.57
N ARG A 560 30.21 -5.00 22.15
CA ARG A 560 31.10 -3.83 22.31
C ARG A 560 32.22 -4.15 23.30
N ARG A 561 31.91 -5.01 24.28
CA ARG A 561 32.85 -5.46 25.31
C ARG A 561 33.52 -6.80 24.98
N GLN A 562 33.07 -7.49 23.93
CA GLN A 562 33.46 -8.87 23.62
C GLN A 562 33.34 -9.78 24.86
N GLY A 563 32.27 -9.62 25.64
CA GLY A 563 32.12 -10.30 26.92
C GLY A 563 30.69 -10.35 27.43
N TYR A 564 30.42 -11.24 28.40
CA TYR A 564 29.11 -11.36 29.02
C TYR A 564 28.92 -10.35 30.15
N ARG A 565 27.75 -9.71 30.17
CA ARG A 565 27.20 -9.06 31.35
C ARG A 565 26.54 -10.14 32.22
N LYS A 566 27.15 -10.38 33.39
CA LYS A 566 26.67 -11.41 34.33
C LYS A 566 25.36 -11.00 34.98
N ARG A 567 24.43 -11.95 35.12
CA ARG A 567 23.14 -11.76 35.79
C ARG A 567 22.39 -10.51 35.33
N TRP A 568 22.40 -10.26 34.03
CA TRP A 568 21.95 -8.99 33.46
C TRP A 568 20.47 -8.99 33.10
N ALA A 569 19.97 -10.12 32.58
CA ALA A 569 18.59 -10.28 32.17
C ALA A 569 17.81 -11.13 33.19
N VAL A 570 16.58 -10.73 33.50
CA VAL A 570 15.65 -11.42 34.39
C VAL A 570 14.41 -11.79 33.59
N MET A 571 14.14 -13.08 33.53
CA MET A 571 13.04 -13.65 32.77
C MET A 571 12.07 -14.40 33.69
N ARG A 572 10.77 -14.16 33.56
CA ARG A 572 9.73 -14.90 34.29
C ARG A 572 9.04 -15.91 33.37
N GLU A 573 8.99 -17.17 33.79
CA GLU A 573 8.17 -18.19 33.14
C GLU A 573 6.76 -18.18 33.75
N THR A 574 5.73 -18.13 32.91
CA THR A 574 4.31 -18.15 33.33
C THR A 574 3.51 -19.03 32.38
N THR A 575 2.50 -19.75 32.87
CA THR A 575 1.61 -20.53 32.01
C THR A 575 0.65 -19.61 31.25
N ALA A 576 0.53 -19.79 29.93
CA ALA A 576 -0.37 -18.98 29.11
C ALA A 576 -1.85 -19.15 29.54
N PRO A 577 -2.64 -18.07 29.63
CA PRO A 577 -4.06 -18.15 29.99
C PRO A 577 -4.87 -18.82 28.87
N ALA A 578 -5.86 -19.63 29.23
CA ALA A 578 -6.74 -20.32 28.26
C ALA A 578 -7.90 -19.41 27.81
N GLY A 579 -8.21 -19.41 26.51
CA GLY A 579 -9.35 -18.69 25.93
C GLY A 579 -10.40 -19.61 25.31
N SER A 580 -11.17 -19.08 24.36
CA SER A 580 -12.23 -19.81 23.66
C SER A 580 -11.67 -20.84 22.67
N LEU A 581 -12.33 -22.00 22.58
CA LEU A 581 -11.99 -23.05 21.62
C LEU A 581 -12.46 -22.72 20.19
N GLN A 582 -13.44 -21.81 20.04
CA GLN A 582 -14.11 -21.52 18.79
C GLN A 582 -13.13 -21.15 17.66
N PHE A 583 -12.17 -20.27 17.94
CA PHE A 583 -11.14 -19.89 16.97
C PHE A 583 -10.34 -21.11 16.47
N ALA A 584 -9.94 -22.00 17.39
CA ALA A 584 -9.18 -23.19 17.01
C ALA A 584 -10.02 -24.15 16.16
N GLU A 585 -11.29 -24.36 16.49
CA GLU A 585 -12.19 -25.22 15.72
C GLU A 585 -12.44 -24.67 14.30
N GLU A 586 -12.69 -23.38 14.17
CA GLU A 586 -12.90 -22.71 12.88
C GLU A 586 -11.65 -22.83 11.98
N VAL A 587 -10.46 -22.60 12.53
CA VAL A 587 -9.18 -22.72 11.81
C VAL A 587 -8.96 -24.17 11.37
N LEU A 588 -9.13 -25.13 12.27
CA LEU A 588 -8.93 -26.56 11.97
C LEU A 588 -9.93 -27.08 10.93
N ALA A 589 -11.16 -26.58 10.94
CA ALA A 589 -12.16 -26.88 9.92
C ALA A 589 -11.78 -26.31 8.56
N ARG A 590 -11.37 -25.03 8.52
CA ARG A 590 -10.96 -24.33 7.29
C ARG A 590 -9.76 -24.98 6.61
N TYR A 591 -8.73 -25.35 7.38
CA TYR A 591 -7.48 -25.89 6.86
C TYR A 591 -7.38 -27.43 6.96
N ARG A 592 -8.51 -28.13 7.13
CA ARG A 592 -8.54 -29.58 7.28
C ARG A 592 -7.81 -30.32 6.15
N GLY A 593 -8.00 -29.89 4.90
CA GLY A 593 -7.33 -30.50 3.74
C GLY A 593 -5.81 -30.35 3.79
N MET A 594 -5.35 -29.16 4.16
CA MET A 594 -3.93 -28.85 4.36
C MET A 594 -3.33 -29.71 5.48
N ILE A 595 -3.97 -29.77 6.64
CA ILE A 595 -3.53 -30.58 7.77
C ILE A 595 -3.40 -32.05 7.36
N GLN A 596 -4.37 -32.59 6.60
CA GLN A 596 -4.31 -33.96 6.11
C GLN A 596 -3.13 -34.20 5.16
N GLN A 597 -2.80 -33.25 4.29
CA GLN A 597 -1.60 -33.34 3.45
C GLN A 597 -0.32 -33.39 4.28
N ILE A 598 -0.21 -32.51 5.28
CA ILE A 598 0.95 -32.49 6.19
C ILE A 598 1.06 -33.80 6.97
N LYS A 599 -0.07 -34.28 7.53
CA LYS A 599 -0.14 -35.55 8.25
C LYS A 599 0.33 -36.72 7.38
N ARG A 600 -0.11 -36.81 6.11
CA ARG A 600 0.37 -37.83 5.16
C ARG A 600 1.86 -37.74 4.86
N GLN A 601 2.41 -36.53 4.69
CA GLN A 601 3.85 -36.35 4.46
C GLN A 601 4.66 -36.75 5.70
N PHE A 602 4.18 -36.43 6.90
CA PHE A 602 4.81 -36.82 8.14
C PHE A 602 4.67 -38.32 8.45
N GLU A 603 3.57 -38.97 8.08
CA GLU A 603 3.44 -40.43 8.14
C GLU A 603 4.52 -41.12 7.29
N ARG A 604 4.83 -40.59 6.10
CA ARG A 604 5.92 -41.09 5.26
C ARG A 604 7.29 -40.91 5.93
N ILE A 605 7.52 -39.78 6.59
CA ILE A 605 8.75 -39.53 7.36
C ILE A 605 8.84 -40.48 8.57
N ARG A 606 7.73 -40.74 9.25
CA ARG A 606 7.64 -41.66 10.39
C ARG A 606 7.91 -43.11 10.00
N MET A 607 7.53 -43.52 8.79
CA MET A 607 7.80 -44.86 8.25
C MET A 607 9.20 -45.01 7.64
N GLY A 608 10.21 -44.31 8.16
CA GLY A 608 11.61 -44.39 7.73
C GLY A 608 12.27 -45.75 8.00
N GLN A 609 11.78 -46.80 7.32
CA GLN A 609 12.49 -48.04 7.12
C GLN A 609 13.55 -47.78 6.06
N SER A 610 14.82 -47.75 6.46
CA SER A 610 15.90 -47.67 5.48
C SER A 610 16.36 -49.08 5.16
N LEU A 611 16.27 -49.47 3.89
CA LEU A 611 16.87 -50.70 3.37
C LEU A 611 18.37 -50.45 3.22
N LEU A 612 19.15 -50.95 4.18
CA LEU A 612 20.60 -50.95 4.09
C LEU A 612 21.01 -52.05 3.12
N ARG A 613 21.46 -51.65 1.93
CA ARG A 613 21.98 -52.52 0.87
C ARG A 613 23.43 -52.92 1.13
N ARG A 614 23.92 -53.94 0.43
CA ARG A 614 25.30 -54.44 0.55
C ARG A 614 25.74 -54.71 2.00
N GLN A 615 24.97 -55.50 2.74
CA GLN A 615 25.27 -55.93 4.10
C GLN A 615 25.75 -57.39 4.10
N LYS A 616 26.54 -57.77 5.11
CA LYS A 616 27.03 -59.15 5.26
C LYS A 616 25.94 -60.13 5.70
N ASP A 617 24.91 -59.62 6.36
CA ASP A 617 23.76 -60.34 6.89
C ASP A 617 22.50 -59.46 6.75
N GLY A 618 21.34 -60.07 6.50
CA GLY A 618 20.10 -59.33 6.29
C GLY A 618 18.88 -60.20 6.05
N ASP A 619 17.73 -59.55 5.95
CA ASP A 619 16.42 -60.19 5.83
C ASP A 619 16.15 -60.71 4.41
N ASN A 620 16.85 -60.16 3.41
CA ASN A 620 16.71 -60.54 2.01
C ASN A 620 18.04 -60.39 1.24
N VAL A 621 18.13 -60.93 0.03
CA VAL A 621 19.32 -60.84 -0.83
C VAL A 621 19.27 -59.56 -1.67
N ASP A 622 20.40 -58.85 -1.71
CA ASP A 622 20.62 -57.71 -2.60
C ASP A 622 21.04 -58.25 -3.98
N LEU A 623 20.09 -58.31 -4.92
CA LEU A 623 20.32 -58.93 -6.23
C LEU A 623 21.45 -58.26 -7.01
N ASP A 624 21.60 -56.93 -6.90
CA ASP A 624 22.66 -56.20 -7.58
C ASP A 624 24.03 -56.60 -7.03
N ALA A 625 24.17 -56.61 -5.70
CA ALA A 625 25.41 -57.01 -5.03
C ALA A 625 25.73 -58.51 -5.21
N ALA A 626 24.70 -59.35 -5.26
CA ALA A 626 24.84 -60.77 -5.53
C ALA A 626 25.29 -61.02 -6.98
N LEU A 627 24.71 -60.32 -7.96
CA LEU A 627 25.12 -60.38 -9.36
C LEU A 627 26.56 -59.90 -9.56
N GLU A 628 26.96 -58.80 -8.90
CA GLU A 628 28.35 -58.35 -8.86
C GLU A 628 29.26 -59.43 -8.28
N ALA A 629 28.91 -60.00 -7.11
CA ALA A 629 29.69 -61.07 -6.50
C ALA A 629 29.78 -62.35 -7.34
N PHE A 630 28.71 -62.73 -8.05
CA PHE A 630 28.73 -63.87 -8.98
C PHE A 630 29.59 -63.56 -10.22
N SER A 631 29.55 -62.33 -10.71
CA SER A 631 30.35 -61.88 -11.85
C SER A 631 31.83 -61.83 -11.50
N ASP A 632 32.19 -61.27 -10.34
CA ASP A 632 33.55 -61.23 -9.81
C ASP A 632 34.11 -62.65 -9.61
N ARG A 633 33.29 -63.55 -9.05
CA ARG A 633 33.65 -64.95 -8.89
C ARG A 633 33.88 -65.66 -10.22
N ALA A 634 33.04 -65.40 -11.22
CA ALA A 634 33.21 -65.94 -12.58
C ALA A 634 34.47 -65.39 -13.26
N ALA A 635 34.86 -64.15 -12.95
CA ALA A 635 36.09 -63.51 -13.41
C ALA A 635 37.35 -63.90 -12.62
N GLY A 636 37.24 -64.76 -11.59
CA GLY A 636 38.37 -65.20 -10.76
C GLY A 636 38.81 -64.19 -9.69
N LEU A 637 38.02 -63.14 -9.45
CA LEU A 637 38.25 -62.15 -8.39
C LEU A 637 37.63 -62.61 -7.06
N TYR A 638 38.08 -62.02 -5.95
CA TYR A 638 37.50 -62.31 -4.63
C TYR A 638 36.13 -61.65 -4.48
N PRO A 639 35.03 -62.40 -4.37
CA PRO A 639 33.69 -61.84 -4.33
C PRO A 639 33.40 -61.18 -2.98
N SER A 640 32.66 -60.07 -3.00
CA SER A 640 32.21 -59.38 -1.79
C SER A 640 31.18 -60.22 -1.02
N GLU A 641 31.38 -60.37 0.30
CA GLU A 641 30.42 -61.06 1.20
C GLU A 641 29.16 -60.23 1.49
N LYS A 642 29.14 -58.98 1.05
CA LYS A 642 28.08 -58.01 1.34
C LYS A 642 26.91 -58.14 0.36
N VAL A 643 26.23 -59.28 0.36
CA VAL A 643 25.18 -59.63 -0.62
C VAL A 643 23.75 -59.52 -0.08
N PHE A 644 23.56 -59.03 1.14
CA PHE A 644 22.25 -58.96 1.79
C PHE A 644 21.73 -57.53 1.94
N VAL A 645 20.41 -57.41 2.07
CA VAL A 645 19.72 -56.18 2.44
C VAL A 645 19.16 -56.35 3.85
N ARG A 646 19.39 -55.36 4.71
CA ARG A 646 18.87 -55.33 6.08
C ARG A 646 17.90 -54.18 6.26
N LEU A 647 16.73 -54.47 6.84
CA LEU A 647 15.71 -53.47 7.06
C LEU A 647 15.95 -52.77 8.40
N SER A 648 16.60 -51.59 8.35
CA SER A 648 16.91 -50.83 9.56
C SER A 648 15.71 -49.97 9.97
N ARG A 649 15.13 -50.29 11.13
CA ARG A 649 14.11 -49.49 11.80
C ARG A 649 14.81 -48.53 12.75
N ASN A 650 15.21 -47.37 12.27
CA ASN A 650 15.79 -46.35 13.14
C ASN A 650 14.66 -45.77 14.00
N LYS A 651 14.72 -45.94 15.33
CA LYS A 651 13.76 -45.27 16.22
C LYS A 651 14.08 -43.77 16.20
N ARG A 652 13.17 -42.99 15.62
CA ARG A 652 13.23 -41.54 15.61
C ARG A 652 13.04 -41.05 17.04
N ASP A 653 13.98 -40.25 17.53
CA ASP A 653 13.98 -39.69 18.88
C ASP A 653 14.42 -38.22 18.78
N ILE A 654 13.42 -37.36 18.54
CA ILE A 654 13.58 -35.93 18.32
C ILE A 654 12.80 -35.17 19.39
N ALA A 655 13.44 -34.18 19.99
CA ALA A 655 12.80 -33.18 20.83
C ALA A 655 12.80 -31.83 20.10
N THR A 656 11.64 -31.19 19.97
CA THR A 656 11.50 -29.87 19.32
C THR A 656 10.91 -28.83 20.28
N ALA A 657 11.59 -27.70 20.48
CA ALA A 657 11.00 -26.54 21.12
C ALA A 657 10.58 -25.50 20.07
N PHE A 658 9.31 -25.09 20.09
CA PHE A 658 8.84 -23.94 19.34
C PHE A 658 8.88 -22.69 20.23
N LEU A 659 9.59 -21.67 19.77
CA LEU A 659 9.64 -20.35 20.39
C LEU A 659 8.93 -19.35 19.48
N ILE A 660 7.90 -18.71 20.01
CA ILE A 660 7.00 -17.84 19.24
C ILE A 660 7.13 -16.42 19.73
N ASP A 661 7.36 -15.50 18.82
CA ASP A 661 7.34 -14.07 19.13
C ASP A 661 5.93 -13.62 19.44
N LEU A 662 5.74 -13.02 20.61
CA LEU A 662 4.48 -12.36 20.98
C LEU A 662 4.63 -10.84 20.92
N SER A 663 5.72 -10.27 20.42
CA SER A 663 5.93 -8.81 20.42
C SER A 663 5.03 -8.04 19.42
N GLY A 664 5.04 -6.72 19.56
CA GLY A 664 4.06 -5.77 19.05
C GLY A 664 4.18 -5.47 17.56
N SER A 665 3.01 -5.57 16.90
CA SER A 665 2.68 -5.10 15.54
C SER A 665 2.90 -6.06 14.37
N THR A 666 2.82 -7.35 14.60
CA THR A 666 2.28 -8.24 13.56
C THR A 666 0.78 -7.94 13.43
N SER A 667 0.46 -6.90 12.64
CA SER A 667 -0.89 -6.44 12.22
C SER A 667 -1.89 -7.57 12.29
N GLY A 668 -3.08 -7.40 12.90
CA GLY A 668 -3.98 -8.51 13.30
C GLY A 668 -3.97 -9.79 12.46
N TRP A 669 -3.89 -9.68 11.12
CA TRP A 669 -3.67 -10.80 10.19
C TRP A 669 -2.39 -11.64 10.41
N ILE A 670 -1.23 -11.05 10.75
CA ILE A 670 0.02 -11.79 10.97
C ILE A 670 -0.06 -12.55 12.30
N ASN A 671 -0.59 -11.95 13.37
CA ASN A 671 -0.85 -12.68 14.62
C ASN A 671 -1.85 -13.83 14.38
N ASP A 672 -2.94 -13.57 13.64
CA ASP A 672 -3.87 -14.63 13.22
C ASP A 672 -3.17 -15.71 12.41
N MET A 673 -2.24 -15.34 11.51
CA MET A 673 -1.46 -16.27 10.72
C MET A 673 -0.46 -17.06 11.56
N GLU A 674 0.22 -16.46 12.54
CA GLU A 674 1.15 -17.14 13.46
C GLU A 674 0.39 -18.13 14.35
N ARG A 675 -0.74 -17.72 14.92
CA ARG A 675 -1.62 -18.61 15.69
C ARG A 675 -2.18 -19.74 14.83
N THR A 676 -2.59 -19.42 13.59
CA THR A 676 -3.07 -20.41 12.62
C THR A 676 -1.97 -21.39 12.23
N ALA A 677 -0.77 -20.90 11.88
CA ALA A 677 0.38 -21.71 11.54
C ALA A 677 0.76 -22.61 12.71
N LEU A 678 0.78 -22.08 13.93
CA LEU A 678 1.06 -22.86 15.13
C LEU A 678 0.05 -23.97 15.36
N LEU A 679 -1.26 -23.71 15.17
CA LEU A 679 -2.29 -24.75 15.29
C LEU A 679 -2.11 -25.85 14.25
N ILE A 680 -1.88 -25.48 12.98
CA ILE A 680 -1.65 -26.41 11.87
C ILE A 680 -0.39 -27.26 12.14
N LEU A 681 0.70 -26.61 12.58
CA LEU A 681 1.95 -27.28 12.93
C LEU A 681 1.77 -28.22 14.12
N SER A 682 1.09 -27.79 15.18
CA SER A 682 0.88 -28.60 16.38
C SER A 682 0.06 -29.87 16.07
N GLU A 683 -0.98 -29.74 15.25
CA GLU A 683 -1.76 -30.88 14.75
C GLU A 683 -0.94 -31.85 13.92
N ALA A 684 -0.01 -31.33 13.14
CA ALA A 684 0.90 -32.14 12.34
C ALA A 684 1.95 -32.86 13.21
N MET A 685 2.51 -32.17 14.21
CA MET A 685 3.47 -32.73 15.17
C MET A 685 2.89 -33.87 16.00
N GLN A 686 1.59 -33.84 16.29
CA GLN A 686 0.90 -34.93 16.98
C GLN A 686 0.99 -36.26 16.22
N VAL A 687 1.04 -36.24 14.88
CA VAL A 687 1.15 -37.46 14.05
C VAL A 687 2.53 -38.09 14.11
N LEU A 688 3.57 -37.25 14.25
CA LEU A 688 4.95 -37.71 14.39
C LEU A 688 5.19 -38.43 15.72
N GLN A 689 4.41 -38.12 16.77
CA GLN A 689 4.63 -38.58 18.14
C GLN A 689 6.02 -38.21 18.70
N ASP A 690 6.68 -37.22 18.09
CA ASP A 690 7.93 -36.64 18.59
C ASP A 690 7.62 -35.76 19.81
N ARG A 691 8.60 -35.62 20.73
CA ARG A 691 8.45 -34.75 21.89
C ARG A 691 8.52 -33.31 21.43
N PHE A 692 7.52 -32.50 21.72
CA PHE A 692 7.57 -31.08 21.40
C PHE A 692 7.04 -30.20 22.52
N ALA A 693 7.57 -28.99 22.64
CA ALA A 693 7.10 -27.97 23.55
C ALA A 693 6.84 -26.66 22.80
N ILE A 694 5.96 -25.82 23.33
CA ILE A 694 5.57 -24.54 22.75
C ILE A 694 5.69 -23.47 23.83
N TYR A 695 6.51 -22.47 23.54
CA TYR A 695 6.72 -21.31 24.39
C TYR A 695 6.55 -20.03 23.56
N GLY A 696 5.85 -19.05 24.12
CA GLY A 696 5.81 -17.69 23.60
C GLY A 696 6.74 -16.79 24.39
N PHE A 697 7.31 -15.75 23.80
CA PHE A 697 8.13 -14.79 24.53
C PHE A 697 7.69 -13.35 24.24
N SER A 698 7.90 -12.48 25.23
CA SER A 698 7.76 -11.04 25.09
C SER A 698 8.86 -10.37 25.89
N GLY A 699 9.57 -9.44 25.26
CA GLY A 699 10.48 -8.49 25.89
C GLY A 699 9.75 -7.23 26.34
N ARG A 700 10.28 -6.58 27.36
CA ARG A 700 9.91 -5.20 27.75
C ARG A 700 11.11 -4.45 28.29
N THR A 701 11.99 -5.12 29.04
CA THR A 701 13.33 -4.64 29.45
C THR A 701 14.18 -5.84 29.86
N ARG A 702 15.48 -5.65 30.11
CA ARG A 702 16.32 -6.66 30.76
C ARG A 702 15.76 -7.18 32.08
N LYS A 703 15.00 -6.39 32.84
CA LYS A 703 14.42 -6.82 34.14
C LYS A 703 13.00 -7.40 34.00
N ARG A 704 12.47 -7.45 32.78
CA ARG A 704 11.11 -7.88 32.49
C ARG A 704 11.03 -8.57 31.13
N CYS A 705 11.68 -9.72 31.04
CA CYS A 705 11.45 -10.68 29.97
C CYS A 705 10.37 -11.67 30.43
N GLU A 706 9.33 -11.89 29.62
CA GLU A 706 8.25 -12.82 29.95
C GLU A 706 8.27 -14.01 28.98
N LEU A 707 8.25 -15.21 29.53
CA LEU A 707 8.19 -16.46 28.78
C LEU A 707 6.88 -17.18 29.13
N PHE A 708 6.04 -17.38 28.13
CA PHE A 708 4.73 -18.00 28.25
C PHE A 708 4.81 -19.47 27.88
N ARG A 709 4.67 -20.35 28.87
CA ARG A 709 4.54 -21.79 28.64
C ARG A 709 3.14 -22.10 28.12
N ILE A 710 3.06 -22.45 26.84
CA ILE A 710 1.81 -22.83 26.17
C ILE A 710 1.62 -24.35 26.25
N LYS A 711 2.70 -25.10 26.00
CA LYS A 711 2.77 -26.56 26.12
C LYS A 711 4.15 -26.98 26.59
N GLY A 712 4.24 -27.72 27.70
CA GLY A 712 5.51 -28.34 28.12
C GLY A 712 5.87 -29.60 27.31
N PHE A 713 7.10 -30.11 27.46
CA PHE A 713 7.53 -31.36 26.81
C PHE A 713 6.70 -32.57 27.26
N ASP A 714 6.41 -32.68 28.56
CA ASP A 714 5.65 -33.80 29.14
C ASP A 714 4.12 -33.64 29.06
N GLU A 715 3.65 -32.47 28.59
CA GLU A 715 2.22 -32.19 28.50
C GLU A 715 1.64 -32.75 27.19
N PRO A 716 0.54 -33.52 27.21
CA PRO A 716 -0.09 -34.00 25.99
C PRO A 716 -0.73 -32.84 25.20
N TYR A 717 -0.68 -32.92 23.88
CA TYR A 717 -1.40 -31.96 23.02
C TYR A 717 -2.90 -32.30 23.00
N GLY A 718 -3.73 -31.30 23.35
CA GLY A 718 -5.19 -31.44 23.41
C GLY A 718 -5.86 -30.07 23.53
N ASP A 719 -7.15 -30.07 23.89
CA ASP A 719 -7.98 -28.85 23.89
C ASP A 719 -7.46 -27.76 24.82
N THR A 720 -6.84 -28.12 25.94
CA THR A 720 -6.22 -27.15 26.87
C THR A 720 -5.13 -26.33 26.17
N VAL A 721 -4.27 -26.98 25.39
CA VAL A 721 -3.22 -26.31 24.62
C VAL A 721 -3.84 -25.47 23.50
N LYS A 722 -4.85 -25.99 22.80
CA LYS A 722 -5.59 -25.26 21.75
C LYS A 722 -6.22 -23.97 22.28
N ARG A 723 -6.81 -24.01 23.48
CA ARG A 723 -7.37 -22.83 24.15
C ARG A 723 -6.30 -21.81 24.55
N ARG A 724 -5.12 -22.26 24.98
CA ARG A 724 -3.99 -21.35 25.27
C ARG A 724 -3.47 -20.69 23.99
N VAL A 725 -3.34 -21.46 22.90
CA VAL A 725 -2.96 -20.93 21.58
C VAL A 725 -3.97 -19.90 21.07
N ALA A 726 -5.28 -20.18 21.20
CA ALA A 726 -6.34 -19.27 20.78
C ALA A 726 -6.34 -17.94 21.56
N ASN A 727 -5.82 -17.93 22.79
CA ASN A 727 -5.74 -16.73 23.62
C ASN A 727 -4.37 -16.05 23.58
N LEU A 728 -3.47 -16.47 22.69
CA LEU A 728 -2.24 -15.73 22.46
C LEU A 728 -2.61 -14.34 21.94
N ARG A 729 -2.11 -13.32 22.64
CA ARG A 729 -2.27 -11.92 22.30
C ARG A 729 -0.89 -11.35 21.99
N ALA A 730 -0.86 -10.39 21.07
CA ALA A 730 0.33 -9.59 20.89
C ALA A 730 0.57 -8.78 22.18
N LEU A 731 1.78 -8.88 22.66
CA LEU A 731 2.40 -8.19 23.78
C LEU A 731 3.42 -7.19 23.21
N GLU A 732 4.60 -7.08 23.80
CA GLU A 732 5.38 -5.85 23.74
C GLU A 732 6.55 -5.87 22.75
N TYR A 733 7.76 -6.18 23.18
CA TYR A 733 8.99 -6.02 22.40
C TYR A 733 9.71 -7.36 22.20
N THR A 734 10.77 -7.43 21.39
CA THR A 734 11.47 -8.68 21.02
C THR A 734 12.85 -8.75 21.66
N ARG A 735 13.01 -9.54 22.74
CA ARG A 735 14.32 -9.90 23.32
C ARG A 735 14.59 -11.39 23.24
N LEU A 736 15.27 -11.81 22.18
CA LEU A 736 15.44 -13.23 21.81
C LEU A 736 16.53 -13.97 22.61
N GLY A 737 17.63 -13.31 22.98
CA GLY A 737 18.78 -13.97 23.62
C GLY A 737 18.44 -14.75 24.89
N PRO A 738 17.82 -14.14 25.92
CA PRO A 738 17.49 -14.82 27.17
C PRO A 738 16.51 -16.01 26.99
N PRO A 739 15.38 -15.89 26.26
CA PRO A 739 14.51 -17.03 25.95
C PRO A 739 15.23 -18.18 25.23
N ILE A 740 16.09 -17.89 24.25
CA ILE A 740 16.87 -18.91 23.52
C ILE A 740 17.80 -19.65 24.48
N ARG A 741 18.50 -18.94 25.37
CA ARG A 741 19.39 -19.56 26.36
C ARG A 741 18.63 -20.43 27.35
N HIS A 742 17.46 -20.00 27.80
CA HIS A 742 16.60 -20.81 28.68
C HIS A 742 16.09 -22.07 27.99
N LEU A 743 15.55 -21.95 26.76
CA LEU A 743 15.09 -23.12 26.00
C LEU A 743 16.24 -24.06 25.65
N THR A 744 17.45 -23.53 25.42
CA THR A 744 18.66 -24.31 25.23
C THR A 744 18.98 -25.15 26.45
N LYS A 745 18.74 -24.63 27.67
CA LYS A 745 18.87 -25.40 28.91
C LYS A 745 17.81 -26.50 28.99
N LEU A 746 16.53 -26.17 28.77
CA LEU A 746 15.42 -27.13 28.83
C LEU A 746 15.57 -28.26 27.80
N LEU A 747 15.97 -27.95 26.56
CA LEU A 747 16.27 -28.96 25.54
C LEU A 747 17.47 -29.83 25.92
N GLY A 748 18.48 -29.25 26.56
CA GLY A 748 19.66 -29.97 27.03
C GLY A 748 19.33 -31.01 28.11
N GLU A 749 18.33 -30.75 28.95
CA GLU A 749 17.82 -31.68 29.97
C GLU A 749 16.99 -32.82 29.37
N THR A 750 16.52 -32.68 28.12
CA THR A 750 15.76 -33.72 27.43
C THR A 750 16.70 -34.77 26.83
N GLU A 751 16.50 -36.04 27.21
CA GLU A 751 17.15 -37.20 26.60
C GLU A 751 16.54 -37.49 25.23
N SER A 752 16.96 -36.76 24.20
CA SER A 752 16.65 -37.07 22.80
C SER A 752 17.89 -37.00 21.91
N ARG A 753 18.01 -37.92 20.96
CA ARG A 753 19.15 -38.00 20.02
C ARG A 753 19.32 -36.73 19.18
N THR A 754 18.22 -36.15 18.71
CA THR A 754 18.24 -34.90 17.93
C THR A 754 17.40 -33.85 18.63
N ARG A 755 17.93 -32.64 18.80
CA ARG A 755 17.23 -31.54 19.47
C ARG A 755 17.09 -30.35 18.53
N LEU A 756 15.87 -29.85 18.36
CA LEU A 756 15.53 -28.77 17.45
C LEU A 756 14.97 -27.58 18.22
N LEU A 757 15.42 -26.37 17.89
CA LEU A 757 14.86 -25.12 18.37
C LEU A 757 14.30 -24.35 17.17
N ILE A 758 12.98 -24.25 17.06
CA ILE A 758 12.32 -23.58 15.95
C ILE A 758 11.78 -22.24 16.44
N THR A 759 12.25 -21.13 15.86
CA THR A 759 11.77 -19.78 16.17
C THR A 759 10.79 -19.31 15.10
N LEU A 760 9.60 -18.87 15.51
CA LEU A 760 8.59 -18.20 14.68
C LEU A 760 8.60 -16.72 15.06
N SER A 761 9.27 -15.90 14.25
CA SER A 761 9.48 -14.47 14.48
C SER A 761 9.90 -13.81 13.16
N ASP A 762 9.66 -12.51 13.01
CA ASP A 762 10.33 -11.68 12.00
C ASP A 762 11.86 -11.64 12.19
N GLY A 763 12.30 -12.08 13.37
CA GLY A 763 13.67 -12.29 13.80
C GLY A 763 14.43 -10.98 13.97
N LYS A 764 13.77 -9.84 14.13
CA LYS A 764 14.46 -8.57 14.43
C LYS A 764 14.45 -8.35 15.95
N PRO A 765 15.59 -8.47 16.64
CA PRO A 765 15.65 -8.16 18.07
C PRO A 765 15.49 -6.65 18.27
N ASP A 766 14.50 -6.27 19.07
CA ASP A 766 14.16 -4.89 19.38
C ASP A 766 13.48 -4.86 20.75
N ASP A 767 14.27 -4.69 21.82
CA ASP A 767 13.77 -4.42 23.18
C ASP A 767 13.99 -2.96 23.57
N TYR A 768 13.24 -2.55 24.58
CA TYR A 768 13.08 -1.18 25.02
C TYR A 768 14.33 -0.47 25.58
N ASP A 769 15.26 -1.22 26.15
CA ASP A 769 16.46 -0.73 26.88
C ASP A 769 17.74 -0.84 26.00
N GLY A 770 17.61 -0.48 24.72
CA GLY A 770 18.74 -0.40 23.80
C GLY A 770 19.17 -1.76 23.24
N TYR A 771 18.35 -2.79 23.44
CA TYR A 771 18.51 -4.10 22.79
C TYR A 771 17.99 -4.06 21.35
N ASN A 772 18.56 -3.18 20.53
CA ASN A 772 18.19 -3.04 19.13
C ASN A 772 19.44 -2.93 18.25
N GLY A 773 19.22 -2.99 16.93
CA GLY A 773 20.30 -2.97 15.93
C GLY A 773 21.34 -4.06 16.18
N ASP A 774 22.62 -3.69 16.04
CA ASP A 774 23.74 -4.64 16.15
C ASP A 774 23.85 -5.30 17.53
N TYR A 775 23.40 -4.63 18.61
CA TYR A 775 23.51 -5.20 19.96
C TYR A 775 22.61 -6.42 20.12
N GLY A 776 21.31 -6.28 19.82
CA GLY A 776 20.36 -7.37 19.93
C GLY A 776 20.64 -8.50 18.93
N ILE A 777 21.07 -8.15 17.71
CA ILE A 777 21.47 -9.11 16.67
C ILE A 777 22.65 -9.97 17.16
N GLU A 778 23.69 -9.35 17.71
CA GLU A 778 24.90 -10.06 18.10
C GLU A 778 24.73 -10.88 19.39
N ASP A 779 23.92 -10.42 20.35
CA ASP A 779 23.54 -11.24 21.50
C ASP A 779 22.71 -12.47 21.10
N THR A 780 21.74 -12.27 20.20
CA THR A 780 20.92 -13.37 19.67
C THR A 780 21.78 -14.37 18.89
N ARG A 781 22.68 -13.89 18.03
CA ARG A 781 23.65 -14.74 17.31
C ARG A 781 24.50 -15.56 18.27
N GLN A 782 24.99 -14.94 19.33
CA GLN A 782 25.77 -15.64 20.35
C GLN A 782 24.94 -16.71 21.08
N ALA A 783 23.70 -16.42 21.45
CA ALA A 783 22.78 -17.40 22.05
C ALA A 783 22.53 -18.60 21.11
N LEU A 784 22.40 -18.36 19.80
CA LEU A 784 22.23 -19.42 18.79
C LEU A 784 23.50 -20.27 18.62
N ILE A 785 24.69 -19.66 18.70
CA ILE A 785 25.97 -20.37 18.69
C ILE A 785 26.12 -21.25 19.93
N GLU A 786 25.73 -20.75 21.11
CA GLU A 786 25.69 -21.52 22.35
C GLU A 786 24.77 -22.76 22.22
N ALA A 787 23.60 -22.61 21.59
CA ALA A 787 22.69 -23.71 21.31
C ALA A 787 23.33 -24.76 20.39
N LYS A 788 23.95 -24.33 19.28
CA LYS A 788 24.66 -25.23 18.35
C LYS A 788 25.78 -26.02 19.02
N ARG A 789 26.55 -25.38 19.91
CA ARG A 789 27.63 -26.04 20.67
C ARG A 789 27.11 -27.15 21.59
N LYS A 790 25.86 -27.06 22.05
CA LYS A 790 25.18 -28.09 22.85
C LYS A 790 24.47 -29.16 22.01
N GLY A 791 24.69 -29.18 20.69
CA GLY A 791 24.05 -30.14 19.78
C GLY A 791 22.56 -29.86 19.55
N ILE A 792 22.11 -28.62 19.78
CA ILE A 792 20.74 -28.17 19.46
C ILE A 792 20.81 -27.44 18.12
N HIS A 793 19.90 -27.79 17.21
CA HIS A 793 19.84 -27.21 15.87
C HIS A 793 18.78 -26.08 15.83
N PRO A 794 19.20 -24.80 15.87
CA PRO A 794 18.26 -23.70 15.75
C PRO A 794 17.86 -23.46 14.29
N PHE A 795 16.58 -23.15 14.07
CA PHE A 795 16.01 -22.87 12.77
C PHE A 795 14.95 -21.78 12.86
N CYS A 796 14.97 -20.80 11.95
CA CYS A 796 14.00 -19.70 11.94
C CYS A 796 12.97 -19.82 10.82
N ILE A 797 11.70 -19.57 11.14
CA ILE A 797 10.61 -19.42 10.18
C ILE A 797 10.13 -17.97 10.29
N THR A 798 10.29 -17.21 9.20
CA THR A 798 9.89 -15.80 9.12
C THR A 798 8.77 -15.59 8.09
N ILE A 799 7.86 -14.67 8.38
CA ILE A 799 6.67 -14.35 7.56
C ILE A 799 6.79 -12.95 6.91
N ASP A 800 7.80 -12.15 7.30
CA ASP A 800 7.98 -10.78 6.81
C ASP A 800 8.87 -10.69 5.54
N LYS A 801 8.47 -9.85 4.59
CA LYS A 801 9.10 -9.64 3.27
C LYS A 801 10.28 -8.65 3.32
N ALA A 802 10.56 -8.04 4.48
CA ALA A 802 11.65 -7.09 4.68
C ALA A 802 13.05 -7.70 4.44
N GLU A 803 14.07 -6.85 4.33
CA GLU A 803 15.45 -7.21 3.97
C GLU A 803 16.07 -8.23 4.97
N HIS A 804 16.15 -9.52 4.58
CA HIS A 804 16.59 -10.63 5.44
C HIS A 804 18.10 -10.73 5.70
N SER A 805 18.89 -9.69 5.44
CA SER A 805 20.35 -9.72 5.55
C SER A 805 20.82 -10.06 6.97
N TYR A 806 20.12 -9.56 7.99
CA TYR A 806 20.41 -9.83 9.40
C TYR A 806 20.08 -11.28 9.82
N LEU A 807 19.05 -11.93 9.26
CA LEU A 807 18.72 -13.33 9.58
C LEU A 807 19.82 -14.28 9.12
N SER A 808 20.38 -14.01 7.93
CA SER A 808 21.53 -14.75 7.42
C SER A 808 22.74 -14.61 8.34
N HIS A 809 22.95 -13.41 8.90
CA HIS A 809 24.02 -13.16 9.87
C HIS A 809 23.81 -13.91 11.21
N MET A 810 22.57 -13.95 11.74
CA MET A 810 22.26 -14.59 13.02
C MET A 810 22.21 -16.12 12.96
N TYR A 811 21.41 -16.68 12.03
CA TYR A 811 21.15 -18.12 11.95
C TYR A 811 22.12 -18.85 11.01
N GLY A 812 22.69 -18.13 10.04
CA GLY A 812 23.43 -18.65 8.90
C GLY A 812 22.52 -18.90 7.70
N ALA A 813 23.05 -18.73 6.48
CA ALA A 813 22.32 -18.78 5.21
C ALA A 813 21.46 -20.05 4.96
N ALA A 814 21.71 -21.15 5.68
CA ALA A 814 21.03 -22.44 5.49
C ALA A 814 19.95 -22.77 6.55
N ASN A 815 19.78 -21.92 7.57
CA ASN A 815 18.99 -22.21 8.79
C ASN A 815 17.79 -21.27 9.01
N TYR A 816 17.26 -20.66 7.94
CA TYR A 816 16.00 -19.95 7.97
C TYR A 816 15.20 -20.17 6.69
N VAL A 817 13.87 -20.02 6.77
CA VAL A 817 12.97 -20.05 5.61
C VAL A 817 11.95 -18.91 5.74
N PHE A 818 11.73 -18.23 4.61
CA PHE A 818 10.69 -17.23 4.45
C PHE A 818 9.39 -17.87 3.92
N ILE A 819 8.26 -17.54 4.55
CA ILE A 819 6.93 -18.01 4.21
C ILE A 819 6.00 -16.81 4.05
N ASP A 820 5.72 -16.45 2.80
CA ASP A 820 4.76 -15.41 2.40
C ASP A 820 3.30 -15.89 2.35
N ASP A 821 3.08 -17.21 2.35
CA ASP A 821 1.76 -17.83 2.22
C ASP A 821 1.67 -19.13 3.05
N LEU A 822 0.61 -19.24 3.87
CA LEU A 822 0.31 -20.45 4.65
C LEU A 822 0.17 -21.70 3.77
N ALA A 823 -0.22 -21.55 2.49
CA ALA A 823 -0.31 -22.65 1.55
C ALA A 823 1.04 -23.34 1.28
N LYS A 824 2.16 -22.70 1.58
CA LYS A 824 3.52 -23.25 1.40
C LYS A 824 4.02 -24.03 2.62
N LEU A 825 3.42 -23.83 3.80
CA LEU A 825 3.76 -24.56 5.04
C LEU A 825 3.79 -26.09 4.85
N PRO A 826 2.81 -26.71 4.15
CA PRO A 826 2.76 -28.17 4.03
C PRO A 826 3.92 -28.81 3.28
N VAL A 827 4.56 -28.04 2.40
CA VAL A 827 5.69 -28.52 1.61
C VAL A 827 6.98 -28.22 2.36
N LYS A 828 7.13 -27.00 2.87
CA LYS A 828 8.37 -26.52 3.51
C LYS A 828 8.66 -27.21 4.84
N ILE A 829 7.64 -27.48 5.66
CA ILE A 829 7.84 -28.01 7.01
C ILE A 829 8.38 -29.45 6.98
N PRO A 830 7.79 -30.40 6.22
CA PRO A 830 8.37 -31.72 6.06
C PRO A 830 9.79 -31.68 5.47
N GLU A 831 10.07 -30.79 4.51
CA GLU A 831 11.42 -30.60 3.95
C GLU A 831 12.44 -30.19 5.02
N ILE A 832 12.10 -29.21 5.86
CA ILE A 832 12.94 -28.73 6.97
C ILE A 832 13.22 -29.88 7.94
N TYR A 833 12.19 -30.60 8.37
CA TYR A 833 12.37 -31.76 9.24
C TYR A 833 13.25 -32.82 8.60
N ARG A 834 13.08 -33.12 7.31
CA ARG A 834 13.92 -34.10 6.61
C ARG A 834 15.38 -33.66 6.55
N LYS A 835 15.65 -32.39 6.27
CA LYS A 835 17.00 -31.80 6.21
C LYS A 835 17.70 -31.79 7.57
N LEU A 836 16.94 -31.62 8.66
CA LEU A 836 17.49 -31.50 10.01
C LEU A 836 17.57 -32.83 10.77
N THR A 837 16.91 -33.89 10.27
CA THR A 837 16.85 -35.21 10.95
C THR A 837 17.47 -36.35 10.14
N THR A 838 18.01 -36.07 8.94
CA THR A 838 18.81 -36.98 8.13
C THR A 838 20.26 -36.55 8.22
#